data_AF-A0A327ZD20-F1
#
_entry.id   AF-A0A327ZD20-F1
#
_cell.length_a   1.000
_cell.length_b   1.000
_cell.length_c   1.000
_cell.angle_alpha   90.00
_cell.angle_beta   90.00
_cell.angle_gamma   90.00
#
_symmetry.space_group_name_H-M   'P 1'
#
loop_
_entity.id
_entity.type
_entity.pdbx_description
1 polymer ?
#
loop_
_entity_poly.entity_id
_entity_poly.type
_entity_poly.pdbx_seq_one_letter_code
_entity_poly.pdbx_strand_id
1 'polypeptide(L)'
;MLLSLIGNTAAGYRTALTSSRQLLTVLLPILAAALLTLTVLDVLVGRFSSAAGTIIVNGMLQLPEAGWWRRVVIAAFWLVALSAATLVAIGDERGYAVRPHRAILAALRHFPVVAAGFVAIVGITGLGLWMVSGIGSGYVTLALVIAVLLAGALTAGRLLIGLAAHQLGGSDWALTRGRVVPTAGAFLLGGIVIPLLASSLFDGLVGRTWAAWITGVVASLLVVAVQAGTLAYVYLLQRPASLTPSLSPGASVDLAAVDARLGDYSDPDPGSPSRLLTWAGVAAVVLAVLAPGGVALANPFDAPVLRTHDRSTSGPVAVAWPAGKHPVIATMSGAWFCETDLCDRFIDQNGGPSMWSGRGAAGISADGNTVLKASLSGGEENGGPFIHYARCTRSGCPEAYVPVRRSAREKFEWAQLGAAVAPDQALWFVLAAAQDKTFRISFIRCPEIGCKTPQRYDGGTIERLTAYEDATDDSQIRLTVGADGRPLATVRTGSEASQVTCEPVTCAKPRSVQIWVGDPGSVWAAPASLGGLALSWEQGMLRVGENILDAVGGPQAPETGAVAARDGVYYATAVEKTTKPGFHVTIGGSSSDSGVEGESSESSTADYWQQVLWRCGEWHCTRQPLDTFGFAYSEHEVMAVSDDGRVLIVRQDRMLLLTR
;
A
#
# COMPACT_ATOMS: atom_id res chain seq x y z
N MET A 1 -43.79 21.98 9.43
CA MET A 1 -42.48 21.64 10.02
C MET A 1 -41.39 21.52 8.96
N LEU A 2 -41.57 20.68 7.92
CA LEU A 2 -40.57 20.55 6.84
C LEU A 2 -40.30 21.87 6.08
N LEU A 3 -41.35 22.64 5.78
CA LEU A 3 -41.22 23.96 5.13
C LEU A 3 -40.44 24.99 5.98
N SER A 4 -40.57 24.96 7.31
CA SER A 4 -39.79 25.87 8.17
C SER A 4 -38.33 25.45 8.25
N LEU A 5 -38.04 24.15 8.18
CA LEU A 5 -36.68 23.62 8.09
C LEU A 5 -35.99 24.06 6.80
N ILE A 6 -36.67 23.92 5.66
CA ILE A 6 -36.16 24.34 4.35
C ILE A 6 -35.96 25.86 4.33
N GLY A 7 -36.93 26.64 4.84
CA GLY A 7 -36.83 28.10 4.90
C GLY A 7 -35.65 28.58 5.75
N ASN A 8 -35.43 27.98 6.92
CA ASN A 8 -34.29 28.33 7.78
C ASN A 8 -32.95 27.96 7.15
N THR A 9 -32.91 26.83 6.44
CA THR A 9 -31.71 26.40 5.72
C THR A 9 -31.40 27.36 4.58
N ALA A 10 -32.39 27.72 3.75
CA ALA A 10 -32.22 28.67 2.66
C ALA A 10 -31.76 30.05 3.13
N ALA A 11 -32.26 30.51 4.29
CA ALA A 11 -31.81 31.76 4.90
C ALA A 11 -30.35 31.69 5.36
N GLY A 12 -29.94 30.61 6.03
CA GLY A 12 -28.54 30.40 6.42
C GLY A 12 -27.57 30.37 5.22
N TYR A 13 -27.97 29.74 4.11
CA TYR A 13 -27.23 29.77 2.85
C TYR A 13 -27.12 31.19 2.28
N ARG A 14 -28.21 31.96 2.33
CA ARG A 14 -28.22 33.34 1.87
C ARG A 14 -27.26 34.21 2.68
N THR A 15 -27.29 34.11 4.01
CA THR A 15 -26.34 34.78 4.91
C THR A 15 -24.90 34.40 4.59
N ALA A 16 -24.61 33.10 4.38
CA ALA A 16 -23.27 32.66 4.00
C ALA A 16 -22.80 33.24 2.66
N LEU A 17 -23.70 33.38 1.68
CA LEU A 17 -23.39 33.96 0.37
C LEU A 17 -23.17 35.48 0.44
N THR A 18 -23.98 36.20 1.21
CA THR A 18 -23.83 37.66 1.39
C THR A 18 -22.54 37.99 2.12
N SER A 19 -22.19 37.21 3.14
CA SER A 19 -20.97 37.40 3.94
C SER A 19 -19.74 36.70 3.35
N SER A 20 -19.83 36.13 2.14
CA SER A 20 -18.80 35.25 1.54
C SER A 20 -17.39 35.84 1.53
N ARG A 21 -17.24 37.14 1.25
CA ARG A 21 -15.92 37.81 1.27
C ARG A 21 -15.31 37.85 2.67
N GLN A 22 -16.12 38.14 3.69
CA GLN A 22 -15.66 38.20 5.08
C GLN A 22 -15.43 36.80 5.65
N LEU A 23 -16.24 35.82 5.25
CA LEU A 23 -16.03 34.42 5.62
C LEU A 23 -14.73 33.87 5.03
N LEU A 24 -14.44 34.17 3.75
CA LEU A 24 -13.19 33.74 3.11
C LEU A 24 -11.95 34.33 3.77
N THR A 25 -11.99 35.57 4.27
CA THR A 25 -10.84 36.19 4.95
C THR A 25 -10.52 35.54 6.31
N VAL A 26 -11.50 34.85 6.91
CA VAL A 26 -11.31 34.04 8.13
C VAL A 26 -10.91 32.60 7.80
N LEU A 27 -11.61 31.98 6.84
CA LEU A 27 -11.45 30.56 6.55
C LEU A 27 -10.13 30.22 5.86
N LEU A 28 -9.63 31.09 4.96
CA LEU A 28 -8.39 30.85 4.22
C LEU A 28 -7.15 30.74 5.14
N PRO A 29 -6.90 31.67 6.09
CA PRO A 29 -5.77 31.53 7.03
C PRO A 29 -5.84 30.26 7.88
N ILE A 30 -7.04 29.88 8.35
CA ILE A 30 -7.22 28.69 9.18
C ILE A 30 -6.96 27.43 8.37
N LEU A 31 -7.46 27.38 7.13
CA LEU A 31 -7.18 26.29 6.21
C LEU A 31 -5.69 26.19 5.88
N ALA A 32 -5.02 27.32 5.64
CA ALA A 32 -3.57 27.35 5.39
C ALA A 32 -2.79 26.75 6.56
N ALA A 33 -3.11 27.18 7.78
CA ALA A 33 -2.49 26.65 9.00
C ALA A 33 -2.80 25.15 9.19
N ALA A 34 -4.03 24.71 8.89
CA ALA A 34 -4.42 23.31 8.97
C ALA A 34 -3.62 22.45 7.99
N LEU A 35 -3.56 22.86 6.70
CA LEU A 35 -2.79 22.16 5.67
C LEU A 35 -1.31 22.13 6.02
N LEU A 36 -0.73 23.25 6.46
CA LEU A 36 0.68 23.30 6.86
C LEU A 36 0.96 22.40 8.07
N THR A 37 0.08 22.40 9.07
CA THR A 37 0.21 21.52 10.26
C THR A 37 0.11 20.06 9.87
N LEU A 38 -0.84 19.71 8.99
CA LEU A 38 -0.98 18.35 8.48
C LEU A 38 0.24 17.93 7.67
N THR A 39 0.77 18.78 6.79
CA THR A 39 1.99 18.49 6.02
C THR A 39 3.21 18.34 6.93
N VAL A 40 3.37 19.23 7.92
CA VAL A 40 4.48 19.13 8.90
C VAL A 40 4.35 17.86 9.73
N LEU A 41 3.15 17.50 10.17
CA LEU A 41 2.92 16.24 10.88
C LEU A 41 3.10 15.03 9.98
N ASP A 42 2.69 15.05 8.71
CA ASP A 42 2.96 13.97 7.77
C ASP A 42 4.47 13.82 7.52
N VAL A 43 5.23 14.93 7.48
CA VAL A 43 6.70 14.89 7.36
C VAL A 43 7.34 14.38 8.64
N LEU A 44 6.94 14.89 9.80
CA LEU A 44 7.51 14.50 11.09
C LEU A 44 7.08 13.08 11.44
N VAL A 45 5.78 12.83 11.55
CA VAL A 45 5.22 11.52 11.87
C VAL A 45 5.48 10.52 10.77
N GLY A 46 5.39 10.86 9.48
CA GLY A 46 5.74 9.92 8.39
C GLY A 46 7.22 9.55 8.36
N ARG A 47 8.11 10.40 8.87
CA ARG A 47 9.52 10.04 9.14
C ARG A 47 9.67 9.10 10.34
N PHE A 48 8.67 9.02 11.23
CA PHE A 48 8.68 8.20 12.45
C PHE A 48 7.74 6.97 12.40
N SER A 49 6.73 6.94 11.52
CA SER A 49 5.75 5.86 11.38
C SER A 49 6.11 5.01 10.15
N SER A 50 6.91 3.98 10.38
CA SER A 50 7.37 3.00 9.39
C SER A 50 6.27 2.08 8.82
N ALA A 51 4.98 2.39 9.04
CA ALA A 51 3.87 1.53 8.59
C ALA A 51 3.27 1.93 7.23
N ALA A 52 3.52 3.16 6.77
CA ALA A 52 3.29 3.60 5.40
C ALA A 52 3.77 5.05 5.34
N GLY A 53 5.00 5.27 4.87
CA GLY A 53 5.40 6.61 4.45
C GLY A 53 4.45 7.12 3.37
N THR A 54 4.43 8.41 3.09
CA THR A 54 3.87 8.93 1.84
C THR A 54 4.64 8.30 0.68
N ILE A 55 4.07 7.25 0.08
CA ILE A 55 4.70 6.54 -1.02
C ILE A 55 4.11 7.10 -2.31
N ILE A 56 4.98 7.53 -3.23
CA ILE A 56 4.54 7.78 -4.60
C ILE A 56 4.42 6.42 -5.29
N VAL A 57 3.19 5.96 -5.51
CA VAL A 57 2.92 4.78 -6.34
C VAL A 57 2.39 5.29 -7.68
N ASN A 58 3.10 5.03 -8.78
CA ASN A 58 2.72 5.47 -10.14
C ASN A 58 2.50 6.99 -10.29
N GLY A 59 3.33 7.81 -9.65
CA GLY A 59 3.15 9.27 -9.64
C GLY A 59 1.98 9.76 -8.77
N MET A 60 1.27 8.86 -8.08
CA MET A 60 0.23 9.20 -7.12
C MET A 60 0.77 9.13 -5.70
N LEU A 61 0.62 10.24 -4.96
CA LEU A 61 0.91 10.28 -3.53
C LEU A 61 -0.15 9.42 -2.81
N GLN A 62 0.18 8.16 -2.50
CA GLN A 62 -0.62 7.36 -1.58
C GLN A 62 -0.26 7.82 -0.17
N LEU A 63 -1.18 8.57 0.43
CA LEU A 63 -1.11 8.89 1.85
C LEU A 63 -1.46 7.61 2.63
N PRO A 64 -0.71 7.25 3.69
CA PRO A 64 -1.10 6.19 4.61
C PRO A 64 -2.56 6.36 5.06
N GLU A 65 -3.21 5.25 5.44
CA GLU A 65 -4.49 5.30 6.14
C GLU A 65 -4.41 6.37 7.24
N ALA A 66 -5.33 7.33 7.19
CA ALA A 66 -5.25 8.53 8.01
C ALA A 66 -5.22 8.15 9.50
N GLY A 67 -4.02 8.22 10.09
CA GLY A 67 -3.80 7.98 11.50
C GLY A 67 -4.75 8.83 12.35
N TRP A 68 -5.12 8.33 13.51
CA TRP A 68 -6.11 8.99 14.39
C TRP A 68 -5.75 10.46 14.67
N TRP A 69 -4.47 10.80 14.75
CA TRP A 69 -3.96 12.17 14.92
C TRP A 69 -4.42 13.12 13.82
N ARG A 70 -4.46 12.67 12.56
CA ARG A 70 -4.87 13.48 11.40
C ARG A 70 -6.34 13.86 11.52
N ARG A 71 -7.17 12.93 11.98
CA ARG A 71 -8.60 13.17 12.26
C ARG A 71 -8.76 14.18 13.40
N VAL A 72 -7.95 14.09 14.45
CA VAL A 72 -7.96 15.04 15.57
C VAL A 72 -7.57 16.45 15.13
N VAL A 73 -6.51 16.60 14.33
CA VAL A 73 -6.04 17.89 13.82
C VAL A 73 -7.09 18.53 12.90
N ILE A 74 -7.66 17.76 11.97
CA ILE A 74 -8.75 18.23 11.09
C ILE A 74 -9.94 18.70 11.91
N ALA A 75 -10.36 17.91 12.90
CA ALA A 75 -11.47 18.28 13.78
C ALA A 75 -11.18 19.56 14.56
N ALA A 76 -9.97 19.72 15.10
CA ALA A 76 -9.56 20.92 15.82
C ALA A 76 -9.64 22.19 14.96
N PHE A 77 -9.04 22.16 13.77
CA PHE A 77 -9.07 23.29 12.84
C PHE A 77 -10.48 23.58 12.31
N TRP A 78 -11.30 22.55 12.08
CA TRP A 78 -12.70 22.71 11.69
C TRP A 78 -13.51 23.43 12.78
N LEU A 79 -13.34 23.07 14.06
CA LEU A 79 -14.02 23.74 15.18
C LEU A 79 -13.62 25.22 15.32
N VAL A 80 -12.33 25.53 15.16
CA VAL A 80 -11.84 26.91 15.16
C VAL A 80 -12.41 27.70 13.99
N ALA A 81 -12.41 27.11 12.79
CA ALA A 81 -12.98 27.71 11.58
C ALA A 81 -14.47 28.01 11.74
N LEU A 82 -15.25 27.04 12.22
CA LEU A 82 -16.68 27.19 12.43
C LEU A 82 -16.99 28.28 13.45
N SER A 83 -16.26 28.31 14.56
CA SER A 83 -16.47 29.31 15.63
C SER A 83 -16.16 30.72 15.14
N ALA A 84 -15.01 30.92 14.48
CA ALA A 84 -14.60 32.22 13.96
C ALA A 84 -15.54 32.71 12.84
N ALA A 85 -15.94 31.81 11.93
CA ALA A 85 -16.89 32.10 10.87
C ALA A 85 -18.28 32.48 11.40
N THR A 86 -18.73 31.84 12.48
CA THR A 86 -20.02 32.15 13.10
C THR A 86 -20.02 33.55 13.71
N LEU A 87 -18.93 33.97 14.38
CA LEU A 87 -18.80 35.33 14.90
C LEU A 87 -18.84 36.39 13.79
N VAL A 88 -18.18 36.12 12.66
CA VAL A 88 -18.20 37.04 11.51
C VAL A 88 -19.57 37.12 10.86
N ALA A 89 -20.25 35.98 10.67
CA ALA A 89 -21.61 35.97 10.12
C ALA A 89 -22.61 36.69 11.03
N ILE A 90 -22.51 36.52 12.36
CA ILE A 90 -23.35 37.26 13.32
C ILE A 90 -23.04 38.76 13.26
N GLY A 91 -21.76 39.13 13.19
CA GLY A 91 -21.33 40.52 13.05
C GLY A 91 -21.91 41.18 11.82
N ASP A 92 -21.79 40.55 10.65
CA ASP A 92 -22.26 41.08 9.37
C ASP A 92 -23.78 41.31 9.36
N GLU A 93 -24.56 40.34 9.87
CA GLU A 93 -26.03 40.46 10.02
C GLU A 93 -26.44 41.57 11.00
N ARG A 94 -25.59 41.89 11.99
CA ARG A 94 -25.81 42.98 12.97
C ARG A 94 -25.20 44.31 12.52
N GLY A 95 -24.54 44.37 11.36
CA GLY A 95 -23.88 45.57 10.84
C GLY A 95 -22.52 45.89 11.48
N TYR A 96 -21.89 44.93 12.18
CA TYR A 96 -20.56 45.06 12.75
C TYR A 96 -19.50 44.39 11.86
N ALA A 97 -18.49 45.17 11.45
CA ALA A 97 -17.35 44.65 10.70
C ALA A 97 -16.35 43.94 11.62
N VAL A 98 -16.65 42.69 11.99
CA VAL A 98 -15.79 41.87 12.86
C VAL A 98 -14.46 41.58 12.17
N ARG A 99 -13.34 41.87 12.85
CA ARG A 99 -12.01 41.62 12.27
C ARG A 99 -11.65 40.12 12.28
N PRO A 100 -11.16 39.56 11.17
CA PRO A 100 -10.85 38.13 11.07
C PRO A 100 -9.89 37.62 12.14
N HIS A 101 -8.81 38.37 12.44
CA HIS A 101 -7.83 37.96 13.44
C HIS A 101 -8.41 37.96 14.86
N ARG A 102 -9.30 38.90 15.21
CA ARG A 102 -9.97 38.93 16.51
C ARG A 102 -10.96 37.77 16.63
N ALA A 103 -11.70 37.46 15.57
CA ALA A 103 -12.59 36.30 15.52
C ALA A 103 -11.82 34.97 15.69
N ILE A 104 -10.67 34.82 15.02
CA ILE A 104 -9.79 33.64 15.17
C ILE A 104 -9.26 33.55 16.60
N LEU A 105 -8.78 34.66 17.17
CA LEU A 105 -8.22 34.69 18.52
C LEU A 105 -9.29 34.42 19.59
N ALA A 106 -10.51 34.93 19.41
CA ALA A 106 -11.66 34.59 20.24
C ALA A 106 -11.98 33.09 20.14
N ALA A 107 -12.04 32.54 18.91
CA ALA A 107 -12.25 31.11 18.69
C ALA A 107 -11.18 30.24 19.37
N LEU A 108 -9.90 30.63 19.31
CA LEU A 108 -8.80 29.93 19.98
C LEU A 108 -8.89 30.02 21.51
N ARG A 109 -9.27 31.17 22.08
CA ARG A 109 -9.46 31.34 23.54
C ARG A 109 -10.59 30.44 24.06
N HIS A 110 -11.65 30.28 23.30
CA HIS A 110 -12.79 29.43 23.67
C HIS A 110 -12.63 27.98 23.21
N PHE A 111 -11.57 27.65 22.47
CA PHE A 111 -11.34 26.30 21.93
C PHE A 111 -11.40 25.18 22.97
N PRO A 112 -10.82 25.30 24.20
CA PRO A 112 -10.89 24.22 25.19
C PRO A 112 -12.33 23.82 25.56
N VAL A 113 -13.23 24.81 25.66
CA VAL A 113 -14.65 24.58 25.96
C VAL A 113 -15.35 23.92 24.77
N VAL A 114 -15.06 24.39 23.56
CA VAL A 114 -15.59 23.81 22.30
C VAL A 114 -15.14 22.36 22.15
N ALA A 115 -13.85 22.11 22.34
CA ALA A 115 -13.24 20.80 22.20
C ALA A 115 -13.78 19.81 23.23
N ALA A 116 -13.90 20.20 24.51
CA ALA A 116 -14.48 19.36 25.54
C ALA A 116 -15.95 18.98 25.22
N GLY A 117 -16.74 19.95 24.77
CA GLY A 117 -18.12 19.71 24.34
C GLY A 117 -18.20 18.76 23.14
N PHE A 118 -17.35 18.96 22.13
CA PHE A 118 -17.27 18.11 20.95
C PHE A 118 -16.84 16.68 21.29
N VAL A 119 -15.81 16.52 22.12
CA VAL A 119 -15.33 15.20 22.59
C VAL A 119 -16.42 14.46 23.36
N ALA A 120 -17.17 15.15 24.22
CA ALA A 120 -18.28 14.53 24.95
C ALA A 120 -19.37 14.02 23.98
N ILE A 121 -19.75 14.81 22.97
CA ILE A 121 -20.76 14.41 21.98
C ILE A 121 -20.27 13.24 21.13
N VAL A 122 -19.04 13.32 20.62
CA VAL A 122 -18.45 12.25 19.80
C VAL A 122 -18.32 10.97 20.62
N GLY A 123 -17.89 11.06 21.88
CA GLY A 123 -17.79 9.94 22.80
C GLY A 123 -19.15 9.29 23.08
N ILE A 124 -20.17 10.08 23.41
CA ILE A 124 -21.54 9.58 23.67
C ILE A 124 -22.13 8.95 22.41
N THR A 125 -21.97 9.60 21.25
CA THR A 125 -22.49 9.10 19.97
C THR A 125 -21.76 7.82 19.55
N GLY A 126 -20.44 7.78 19.70
CA GLY A 126 -19.61 6.61 19.42
C GLY A 126 -19.95 5.43 20.32
N LEU A 127 -20.15 5.66 21.62
CA LEU A 127 -20.57 4.64 22.58
C LEU A 127 -21.99 4.13 22.26
N GLY A 128 -22.90 5.02 21.86
CA GLY A 128 -24.22 4.64 21.38
C GLY A 128 -24.18 3.78 20.11
N LEU A 129 -23.35 4.14 19.13
CA LEU A 129 -23.15 3.35 17.90
C LEU A 129 -22.53 2.00 18.20
N TRP A 130 -21.55 1.95 19.10
CA TRP A 130 -20.92 0.72 19.55
C TRP A 130 -21.94 -0.22 20.22
N MET A 131 -22.77 0.32 21.14
CA MET A 131 -23.86 -0.45 21.75
C MET A 131 -24.85 -0.99 20.71
N VAL A 132 -25.26 -0.16 19.75
CA VAL A 132 -26.21 -0.58 18.69
C VAL A 132 -25.60 -1.63 17.77
N SER A 133 -24.31 -1.54 17.46
CA SER A 133 -23.63 -2.51 16.59
C SER A 133 -23.61 -3.93 17.17
N GLY A 134 -23.70 -4.08 18.49
CA GLY A 134 -23.78 -5.37 19.17
C GLY A 134 -25.19 -6.01 19.18
N ILE A 135 -26.23 -5.30 18.75
CA ILE A 135 -27.64 -5.75 18.85
C ILE A 135 -28.06 -6.65 17.66
N GLY A 136 -27.25 -6.73 16.59
CA GLY A 136 -27.45 -7.65 15.46
C GLY A 136 -27.44 -6.97 14.10
N SER A 137 -27.84 -7.69 13.04
CA SER A 137 -27.91 -7.18 11.65
C SER A 137 -29.35 -7.02 11.15
N GLY A 138 -29.63 -5.96 10.37
CA GLY A 138 -30.90 -5.77 9.67
C GLY A 138 -31.48 -4.36 9.78
N TYR A 139 -32.73 -4.18 9.35
CA TYR A 139 -33.42 -2.88 9.34
C TYR A 139 -33.55 -2.23 10.73
N VAL A 140 -33.65 -3.04 11.78
CA VAL A 140 -33.73 -2.55 13.17
C VAL A 140 -32.41 -1.90 13.59
N THR A 141 -31.28 -2.55 13.31
CA THR A 141 -29.94 -1.98 13.57
C THR A 141 -29.73 -0.70 12.78
N LEU A 142 -30.14 -0.68 11.51
CA LEU A 142 -30.08 0.53 10.68
C LEU A 142 -30.90 1.67 11.29
N ALA A 143 -32.14 1.40 11.71
CA ALA A 143 -33.00 2.39 12.34
C ALA A 143 -32.41 2.93 13.65
N LEU A 144 -31.80 2.06 14.46
CA LEU A 144 -31.12 2.44 15.69
C LEU A 144 -29.85 3.28 15.42
N VAL A 145 -29.05 2.92 14.41
CA VAL A 145 -27.89 3.72 13.98
C VAL A 145 -28.34 5.12 13.55
N ILE A 146 -29.40 5.21 12.73
CA ILE A 146 -29.96 6.49 12.32
C ILE A 146 -30.44 7.29 13.53
N ALA A 147 -31.12 6.65 14.48
CA ALA A 147 -31.61 7.31 15.69
C ALA A 147 -30.46 7.87 16.55
N VAL A 148 -29.37 7.10 16.74
CA VAL A 148 -28.17 7.55 17.48
C VAL A 148 -27.49 8.71 16.77
N LEU A 149 -27.32 8.65 15.44
CA LEU A 149 -26.74 9.74 14.66
C LEU A 149 -27.59 11.01 14.72
N LEU A 150 -28.91 10.89 14.62
CA LEU A 150 -29.83 12.02 14.77
C LEU A 150 -29.73 12.62 16.18
N ALA A 151 -29.73 11.80 17.22
CA ALA A 151 -29.57 12.26 18.60
C ALA A 151 -28.22 12.96 18.82
N GLY A 152 -27.13 12.41 18.30
CA GLY A 152 -25.80 13.00 18.34
C GLY A 152 -25.76 14.36 17.66
N ALA A 153 -26.34 14.47 16.46
CA ALA A 153 -26.38 15.71 15.71
C ALA A 153 -27.28 16.78 16.35
N LEU A 154 -28.42 16.38 16.93
CA LEU A 154 -29.28 17.29 17.71
C LEU A 154 -28.51 17.87 18.92
N THR A 155 -27.73 17.02 19.59
CA THR A 155 -26.90 17.41 20.73
C THR A 155 -25.78 18.34 20.30
N ALA A 156 -25.11 18.04 19.18
CA ALA A 156 -24.08 18.89 18.57
C ALA A 156 -24.60 20.26 18.19
N GLY A 157 -25.74 20.33 17.50
CA GLY A 157 -26.36 21.61 17.12
C GLY A 157 -26.69 22.47 18.35
N ARG A 158 -27.20 21.85 19.42
CA ARG A 158 -27.46 22.56 20.69
C ARG A 158 -26.19 23.07 21.35
N LEU A 159 -25.15 22.26 21.40
CA LEU A 159 -23.89 22.65 22.01
C LEU A 159 -23.26 23.82 21.24
N LEU A 160 -23.28 23.79 19.89
CA LEU A 160 -22.77 24.88 19.06
C LEU A 160 -23.55 26.19 19.27
N ILE A 161 -24.88 26.12 19.40
CA ILE A 161 -25.71 27.31 19.68
C ILE A 161 -25.45 27.85 21.09
N GLY A 162 -25.38 26.97 22.10
CA GLY A 162 -25.03 27.37 23.47
C GLY A 162 -23.64 28.00 23.53
N LEU A 163 -22.70 27.46 22.75
CA LEU A 163 -21.35 28.00 22.70
C LEU A 163 -21.28 29.38 22.05
N ALA A 164 -22.06 29.62 20.99
CA ALA A 164 -22.24 30.96 20.44
C ALA A 164 -22.84 31.94 21.47
N ALA A 165 -23.81 31.48 22.26
CA ALA A 165 -24.38 32.28 23.35
C ALA A 165 -23.34 32.58 24.44
N HIS A 166 -22.54 31.60 24.85
CA HIS A 166 -21.45 31.77 25.81
C HIS A 166 -20.39 32.78 25.33
N GLN A 167 -19.97 32.68 24.07
CA GLN A 167 -19.03 33.62 23.43
C GLN A 167 -19.58 35.05 23.34
N LEU A 168 -20.91 35.22 23.29
CA LEU A 168 -21.58 36.51 23.20
C LEU A 168 -22.24 36.96 24.52
N GLY A 169 -22.06 36.21 25.62
CA GLY A 169 -22.40 36.63 26.98
C GLY A 169 -23.85 36.37 27.40
N GLY A 170 -24.57 35.54 26.65
CA GLY A 170 -25.93 35.10 27.00
C GLY A 170 -25.94 33.96 28.01
N SER A 171 -27.07 33.79 28.73
CA SER A 171 -27.29 32.60 29.56
C SER A 171 -27.82 31.43 28.72
N ASP A 172 -27.04 30.34 28.68
CA ASP A 172 -27.11 29.24 27.70
C ASP A 172 -28.45 28.47 27.61
N TRP A 173 -29.28 28.52 28.65
CA TRP A 173 -30.42 27.58 28.79
C TRP A 173 -31.76 28.12 28.28
N ALA A 174 -31.98 29.44 28.31
CA ALA A 174 -33.28 30.02 27.97
C ALA A 174 -33.52 30.04 26.44
N LEU A 175 -32.44 30.21 25.67
CA LEU A 175 -32.45 30.36 24.22
C LEU A 175 -32.88 29.11 23.45
N THR A 176 -32.62 27.93 24.00
CA THR A 176 -32.82 26.65 23.30
C THR A 176 -34.08 25.90 23.75
N ARG A 177 -34.86 26.43 24.70
CA ARG A 177 -36.15 25.85 25.13
C ARG A 177 -37.23 26.06 24.05
N GLY A 178 -37.70 24.96 23.46
CA GLY A 178 -38.85 24.93 22.53
C GLY A 178 -38.53 25.09 21.04
N ARG A 179 -37.25 25.23 20.64
CA ARG A 179 -36.84 25.41 19.22
C ARG A 179 -35.88 24.36 18.67
N VAL A 180 -35.58 23.34 19.47
CA VAL A 180 -34.55 22.32 19.23
C VAL A 180 -34.66 21.66 17.87
N VAL A 181 -35.87 21.22 17.54
CA VAL A 181 -36.10 20.38 16.36
C VAL A 181 -35.95 21.17 15.05
N PRO A 182 -36.56 22.37 14.89
CA PRO A 182 -36.36 23.16 13.67
C PRO A 182 -34.93 23.72 13.51
N THR A 183 -34.21 24.05 14.59
CA THR A 183 -32.85 24.59 14.51
C THR A 183 -31.81 23.52 14.22
N ALA A 184 -31.88 22.40 14.96
CA ALA A 184 -30.94 21.32 14.76
C ALA A 184 -31.23 20.53 13.48
N GLY A 185 -32.50 20.45 13.05
CA GLY A 185 -32.84 19.91 11.74
C GLY A 185 -32.33 20.78 10.58
N ALA A 186 -32.30 22.11 10.72
CA ALA A 186 -31.75 23.01 9.70
C ALA A 186 -30.23 22.88 9.62
N PHE A 187 -29.56 22.72 10.76
CA PHE A 187 -28.13 22.40 10.80
C PHE A 187 -27.80 21.04 10.18
N LEU A 188 -28.59 20.00 10.51
CA LEU A 188 -28.47 18.66 9.91
C LEU A 188 -28.64 18.71 8.40
N LEU A 189 -29.71 19.34 7.93
CA LEU A 189 -30.05 19.37 6.51
C LEU A 189 -29.07 20.25 5.71
N GLY A 190 -28.82 21.47 6.20
CA GLY A 190 -27.96 22.45 5.55
C GLY A 190 -26.47 22.17 5.68
N GLY A 191 -26.04 21.73 6.86
CA GLY A 191 -24.63 21.59 7.22
C GLY A 191 -24.05 20.19 7.10
N ILE A 192 -24.89 19.15 6.97
CA ILE A 192 -24.42 17.75 6.88
C ILE A 192 -24.99 17.05 5.64
N VAL A 193 -26.32 17.00 5.48
CA VAL A 193 -26.97 16.22 4.41
C VAL A 193 -26.70 16.79 3.01
N ILE A 194 -26.89 18.09 2.80
CA ILE A 194 -26.65 18.72 1.49
C ILE A 194 -25.17 18.60 1.07
N PRO A 195 -24.18 18.88 1.94
CA PRO A 195 -22.78 18.64 1.62
C PRO A 195 -22.43 17.19 1.27
N LEU A 196 -22.99 16.22 2.02
CA LEU A 196 -22.78 14.80 1.74
C LEU A 196 -23.36 14.40 0.37
N LEU A 197 -24.58 14.85 0.07
CA LEU A 197 -25.20 14.64 -1.24
C LEU A 197 -24.36 15.27 -2.36
N ALA A 198 -23.89 16.50 -2.17
CA ALA A 198 -23.00 17.14 -3.12
C ALA A 198 -21.72 16.31 -3.33
N SER A 199 -21.04 15.88 -2.25
CA SER A 199 -19.83 15.06 -2.36
C SER A 199 -20.08 13.75 -3.14
N SER A 200 -21.19 13.05 -2.88
CA SER A 200 -21.53 11.81 -3.59
C SER A 200 -21.84 12.02 -5.08
N LEU A 201 -22.40 13.17 -5.45
CA LEU A 201 -22.66 13.53 -6.85
C LEU A 201 -21.37 13.92 -7.58
N PHE A 202 -20.38 14.48 -6.88
CA PHE A 202 -19.09 14.88 -7.45
C PHE A 202 -18.09 13.72 -7.56
N ASP A 203 -18.17 12.69 -6.71
CA ASP A 203 -17.30 11.50 -6.79
C ASP A 203 -17.43 10.77 -8.14
N GLY A 204 -18.59 10.83 -8.80
CA GLY A 204 -18.80 10.23 -10.13
C GLY A 204 -18.19 11.02 -11.30
N LEU A 205 -17.77 12.26 -11.10
CA LEU A 205 -17.38 13.18 -12.18
C LEU A 205 -15.86 13.40 -12.30
N VAL A 206 -15.05 12.98 -11.34
CA VAL A 206 -13.65 13.40 -11.23
C VAL A 206 -12.67 12.23 -11.39
N GLY A 207 -12.40 11.87 -12.64
CA GLY A 207 -11.34 10.91 -13.01
C GLY A 207 -9.90 11.46 -12.97
N ARG A 208 -9.65 12.64 -12.39
CA ARG A 208 -8.32 13.27 -12.30
C ARG A 208 -8.00 13.76 -10.89
N THR A 209 -6.89 13.29 -10.35
CA THR A 209 -6.49 13.42 -8.94
C THR A 209 -6.36 14.87 -8.46
N TRP A 210 -5.80 15.79 -9.24
CA TRP A 210 -5.64 17.19 -8.81
C TRP A 210 -6.98 17.95 -8.71
N ALA A 211 -7.94 17.63 -9.60
CA ALA A 211 -9.26 18.24 -9.58
C ALA A 211 -10.04 17.81 -8.33
N ALA A 212 -9.89 16.55 -7.89
CA ALA A 212 -10.52 16.02 -6.69
C ALA A 212 -10.04 16.74 -5.41
N TRP A 213 -8.76 17.11 -5.36
CA TRP A 213 -8.21 17.88 -4.23
C TRP A 213 -8.76 19.30 -4.18
N ILE A 214 -8.81 20.00 -5.32
CA ILE A 214 -9.35 21.35 -5.40
C ILE A 214 -10.84 21.34 -5.05
N THR A 215 -11.62 20.40 -5.60
CA THR A 215 -13.04 20.28 -5.28
C THR A 215 -13.26 19.95 -3.80
N GLY A 216 -12.44 19.10 -3.18
CA GLY A 216 -12.50 18.79 -1.75
C GLY A 216 -12.24 20.01 -0.86
N VAL A 217 -11.24 20.83 -1.20
CA VAL A 217 -10.94 22.08 -0.48
C VAL A 217 -12.08 23.09 -0.62
N VAL A 218 -12.57 23.31 -1.84
CA VAL A 218 -13.68 24.23 -2.12
C VAL A 218 -14.96 23.77 -1.40
N ALA A 219 -15.26 22.47 -1.45
CA ALA A 219 -16.40 21.89 -0.75
C ALA A 219 -16.28 22.13 0.76
N SER A 220 -15.13 21.84 1.37
CA SER A 220 -14.89 22.03 2.81
C SER A 220 -15.11 23.48 3.26
N LEU A 221 -14.60 24.45 2.48
CA LEU A 221 -14.82 25.88 2.74
C LEU A 221 -16.30 26.24 2.68
N LEU A 222 -17.01 25.73 1.66
CA LEU A 222 -18.44 25.97 1.48
C LEU A 222 -19.26 25.36 2.62
N VAL A 223 -18.93 24.15 3.07
CA VAL A 223 -19.59 23.49 4.22
C VAL A 223 -19.47 24.35 5.47
N VAL A 224 -18.26 24.79 5.83
CA VAL A 224 -18.06 25.59 7.04
C VAL A 224 -18.77 26.94 6.95
N ALA A 225 -18.74 27.59 5.78
CA ALA A 225 -19.43 28.85 5.55
C ALA A 225 -20.97 28.70 5.72
N VAL A 226 -21.55 27.65 5.16
CA VAL A 226 -22.98 27.34 5.28
C VAL A 226 -23.36 27.02 6.73
N GLN A 227 -22.54 26.23 7.43
CA GLN A 227 -22.77 25.88 8.83
C GLN A 227 -22.74 27.15 9.70
N ALA A 228 -21.77 28.03 9.49
CA ALA A 228 -21.65 29.30 10.19
C ALA A 228 -22.84 30.24 9.91
N GLY A 229 -23.23 30.40 8.64
CA GLY A 229 -24.40 31.21 8.26
C GLY A 229 -25.70 30.67 8.86
N THR A 230 -25.87 29.34 8.89
CA THR A 230 -27.03 28.69 9.53
C THR A 230 -27.04 28.92 11.03
N LEU A 231 -25.89 28.79 11.70
CA LEU A 231 -25.76 29.04 13.14
C LEU A 231 -26.04 30.51 13.48
N ALA A 232 -25.50 31.45 12.70
CA ALA A 232 -25.73 32.88 12.86
C ALA A 232 -27.21 33.23 12.71
N TYR A 233 -27.84 32.76 11.63
CA TYR A 233 -29.26 33.00 11.37
C TYR A 233 -30.16 32.42 12.47
N VAL A 234 -29.89 31.18 12.91
CA VAL A 234 -30.63 30.53 13.99
C VAL A 234 -30.48 31.28 15.31
N TYR A 235 -29.29 31.78 15.62
CA TYR A 235 -29.01 32.55 16.82
C TYR A 235 -29.75 33.89 16.82
N LEU A 236 -29.82 34.55 15.66
CA LEU A 236 -30.41 35.89 15.50
C LEU A 236 -31.94 35.91 15.33
N LEU A 237 -32.56 34.79 14.95
CA LEU A 237 -34.01 34.67 14.81
C LEU A 237 -34.74 34.91 16.15
N GLN A 238 -35.09 36.15 16.47
CA GLN A 238 -36.03 36.45 17.56
C GLN A 238 -37.47 36.15 17.14
N ARG A 239 -38.31 35.75 18.11
CA ARG A 239 -39.78 35.69 17.92
C ARG A 239 -40.25 37.14 17.67
N PRO A 240 -41.09 37.42 16.66
CA PRO A 240 -41.82 38.68 16.65
C PRO A 240 -42.64 38.73 17.96
N ALA A 241 -42.45 39.80 18.74
CA ALA A 241 -43.05 39.98 20.06
C ALA A 241 -44.59 40.03 20.06
N SER A 242 -45.23 39.92 18.89
CA SER A 242 -46.65 40.20 18.67
C SER A 242 -47.61 39.03 18.93
N LEU A 243 -47.15 37.82 19.31
CA LEU A 243 -48.03 36.63 19.34
C LEU A 243 -48.14 35.85 20.65
N THR A 244 -47.43 36.23 21.72
CA THR A 244 -47.62 35.59 23.05
C THR A 244 -47.48 36.59 24.19
N PRO A 245 -48.57 37.24 24.61
CA PRO A 245 -48.60 37.91 25.91
C PRO A 245 -48.61 36.84 27.01
N SER A 246 -47.85 37.03 28.08
CA SER A 246 -48.04 36.42 29.42
C SER A 246 -47.24 35.20 29.91
N LEU A 247 -46.11 34.79 29.34
CA LEU A 247 -45.23 33.80 30.02
C LEU A 247 -43.76 34.24 30.07
N SER A 248 -43.38 34.77 31.25
CA SER A 248 -42.02 35.06 31.77
C SER A 248 -41.17 36.13 31.03
N PRO A 249 -40.96 37.32 31.62
CA PRO A 249 -40.15 38.42 31.06
C PRO A 249 -38.62 38.19 30.96
N GLY A 250 -38.13 36.96 31.08
CA GLY A 250 -36.70 36.70 31.37
C GLY A 250 -35.91 35.93 30.32
N ALA A 251 -36.43 35.70 29.11
CA ALA A 251 -35.83 34.74 28.15
C ALA A 251 -35.55 35.32 26.75
N SER A 252 -35.35 36.64 26.63
CA SER A 252 -34.86 37.24 25.38
C SER A 252 -33.33 37.34 25.39
N VAL A 253 -32.68 37.01 24.26
CA VAL A 253 -31.27 37.40 24.04
C VAL A 253 -31.16 38.90 24.28
N ASP A 254 -30.28 39.30 25.19
CA ASP A 254 -29.90 40.69 25.31
C ASP A 254 -29.06 41.07 24.09
N LEU A 255 -29.75 41.52 23.04
CA LEU A 255 -29.12 41.94 21.80
C LEU A 255 -28.17 43.13 22.03
N ALA A 256 -28.39 43.95 23.06
CA ALA A 256 -27.49 45.04 23.40
C ALA A 256 -26.16 44.51 23.97
N ALA A 257 -26.19 43.44 24.75
CA ALA A 257 -24.97 42.76 25.21
C ALA A 257 -24.21 42.08 24.06
N VAL A 258 -24.94 41.49 23.11
CA VAL A 258 -24.35 40.92 21.89
C VAL A 258 -23.68 42.01 21.06
N ASP A 259 -24.37 43.12 20.83
CA ASP A 259 -23.85 44.27 20.10
C ASP A 259 -22.62 44.89 20.78
N ALA A 260 -22.63 45.01 22.11
CA ALA A 260 -21.49 45.51 22.87
C ALA A 260 -20.25 44.61 22.68
N ARG A 261 -20.41 43.29 22.77
CA ARG A 261 -19.30 42.35 22.51
C ARG A 261 -18.86 42.34 21.05
N LEU A 262 -19.79 42.44 20.10
CA LEU A 262 -19.42 42.59 18.68
C LEU A 262 -18.67 43.90 18.44
N GLY A 263 -19.03 44.95 19.18
CA GLY A 263 -18.33 46.22 19.29
C GLY A 263 -16.86 46.03 19.65
N ASP A 264 -16.55 45.23 20.68
CA ASP A 264 -15.18 44.91 21.09
C ASP A 264 -14.36 44.20 19.98
N TYR A 265 -15.03 43.43 19.12
CA TYR A 265 -14.39 42.73 18.00
C TYR A 265 -14.32 43.56 16.72
N SER A 266 -15.16 44.59 16.59
CA SER A 266 -15.08 45.61 15.56
C SER A 266 -14.04 46.68 15.94
N ASP A 267 -13.46 47.37 14.96
CA ASP A 267 -12.59 48.52 15.25
C ASP A 267 -13.33 49.81 14.92
N PRO A 268 -13.06 50.91 15.63
CA PRO A 268 -13.66 52.21 15.32
C PRO A 268 -13.13 52.81 14.02
N ASP A 269 -12.06 52.25 13.42
CA ASP A 269 -11.38 52.85 12.27
C ASP A 269 -11.53 52.00 10.97
N PRO A 270 -12.36 52.45 10.01
CA PRO A 270 -12.69 51.71 8.78
C PRO A 270 -11.54 51.64 7.74
N GLY A 271 -10.36 52.15 8.06
CA GLY A 271 -9.23 52.29 7.12
C GLY A 271 -8.09 51.25 7.20
N SER A 272 -8.10 50.31 8.16
CA SER A 272 -6.92 49.43 8.38
C SER A 272 -6.74 48.32 7.31
N PRO A 273 -5.50 47.91 6.97
CA PRO A 273 -5.17 47.11 5.79
C PRO A 273 -5.48 45.62 5.97
N SER A 274 -6.75 45.24 5.89
CA SER A 274 -7.20 43.83 5.90
C SER A 274 -6.79 43.04 4.65
N ARG A 275 -6.38 43.71 3.56
CA ARG A 275 -6.00 43.07 2.29
C ARG A 275 -4.70 42.25 2.35
N LEU A 276 -3.74 42.62 3.20
CA LEU A 276 -2.44 41.94 3.27
C LEU A 276 -2.56 40.52 3.86
N LEU A 277 -3.44 40.34 4.84
CA LEU A 277 -3.69 39.05 5.49
C LEU A 277 -4.36 38.05 4.54
N THR A 278 -5.25 38.50 3.67
CA THR A 278 -5.92 37.65 2.68
C THR A 278 -4.94 37.11 1.64
N TRP A 279 -4.03 37.95 1.15
CA TRP A 279 -3.01 37.53 0.17
C TRP A 279 -1.97 36.60 0.78
N ALA A 280 -1.54 36.85 2.03
CA ALA A 280 -0.65 35.95 2.75
C ALA A 280 -1.29 34.57 2.98
N GLY A 281 -2.58 34.53 3.31
CA GLY A 281 -3.34 33.28 3.44
C GLY A 281 -3.41 32.49 2.13
N VAL A 282 -3.73 33.16 1.02
CA VAL A 282 -3.78 32.50 -0.32
C VAL A 282 -2.40 31.96 -0.72
N ALA A 283 -1.33 32.74 -0.55
CA ALA A 283 0.02 32.29 -0.86
C ALA A 283 0.46 31.08 -0.01
N ALA A 284 0.10 31.08 1.27
CA ALA A 284 0.39 29.96 2.17
C ALA A 284 -0.41 28.69 1.82
N VAL A 285 -1.68 28.80 1.40
CA VAL A 285 -2.45 27.65 0.89
C VAL A 285 -1.80 27.10 -0.37
N VAL A 286 -1.41 27.95 -1.33
CA VAL A 286 -0.75 27.52 -2.56
C VAL A 286 0.57 26.81 -2.25
N LEU A 287 1.39 27.36 -1.36
CA LEU A 287 2.63 26.71 -0.93
C LEU A 287 2.40 25.38 -0.20
N ALA A 288 1.40 25.30 0.69
CA ALA A 288 1.05 24.07 1.40
C ALA A 288 0.47 22.99 0.47
N VAL A 289 -0.23 23.38 -0.60
CA VAL A 289 -0.75 22.48 -1.63
C VAL A 289 0.36 21.99 -2.58
N LEU A 290 1.39 22.82 -2.81
CA LEU A 290 2.53 22.46 -3.67
C LEU A 290 3.67 21.74 -2.94
N ALA A 291 3.80 21.91 -1.62
CA ALA A 291 4.84 21.28 -0.79
C ALA A 291 4.89 19.73 -0.85
N PRO A 292 3.77 18.99 -0.94
CA PRO A 292 3.79 17.54 -1.08
C PRO A 292 4.55 17.09 -2.34
N GLY A 293 4.53 17.88 -3.42
CA GLY A 293 5.29 17.58 -4.63
C GLY A 293 6.82 17.71 -4.45
N GLY A 294 7.28 18.53 -3.49
CA GLY A 294 8.70 18.70 -3.17
C GLY A 294 9.23 17.66 -2.18
N VAL A 295 8.43 17.23 -1.20
CA VAL A 295 8.82 16.22 -0.21
C VAL A 295 8.86 14.82 -0.83
N ALA A 296 8.04 14.56 -1.85
CA ALA A 296 8.01 13.28 -2.53
C ALA A 296 9.32 12.96 -3.30
N LEU A 297 10.19 13.95 -3.52
CA LEU A 297 11.54 13.76 -4.07
C LEU A 297 12.58 13.34 -3.01
N ALA A 298 12.25 13.39 -1.72
CA ALA A 298 13.13 12.96 -0.63
C ALA A 298 12.85 11.48 -0.29
N ASN A 299 13.39 10.59 -1.12
CA ASN A 299 13.42 9.15 -0.85
C ASN A 299 14.23 8.88 0.45
N PRO A 300 13.63 8.34 1.52
CA PRO A 300 14.30 8.20 2.82
C PRO A 300 15.42 7.15 2.84
N PHE A 301 15.68 6.43 1.74
CA PHE A 301 16.66 5.34 1.69
C PHE A 301 17.92 5.65 0.86
N ASP A 302 18.13 6.89 0.40
CA ASP A 302 19.28 7.33 -0.45
C ASP A 302 19.55 6.44 -1.69
N ALA A 303 18.64 5.53 -1.99
CA ALA A 303 18.71 4.56 -3.07
C ALA A 303 17.52 4.83 -3.99
N PRO A 304 17.70 5.05 -5.30
CA PRO A 304 16.59 5.24 -6.25
C PRO A 304 15.82 3.93 -6.45
N VAL A 305 15.09 3.51 -5.42
CA VAL A 305 14.21 2.35 -5.39
C VAL A 305 12.83 2.79 -5.84
N LEU A 306 12.44 2.35 -7.03
CA LEU A 306 11.07 2.51 -7.49
C LEU A 306 10.29 1.26 -7.07
N ARG A 307 9.18 1.46 -6.35
CA ARG A 307 8.29 0.40 -5.89
C ARG A 307 7.08 0.29 -6.80
N THR A 308 6.76 -0.92 -7.24
CA THR A 308 5.51 -1.21 -7.96
C THR A 308 4.71 -2.34 -7.32
N HIS A 309 3.39 -2.14 -7.42
CA HIS A 309 2.26 -3.03 -7.17
C HIS A 309 1.76 -3.33 -5.75
N ASP A 310 0.43 -3.37 -5.68
CA ASP A 310 -0.51 -3.86 -4.67
C ASP A 310 -1.40 -5.00 -5.23
N ARG A 311 -1.24 -5.33 -6.53
CA ARG A 311 -1.81 -6.54 -7.12
C ARG A 311 -0.92 -7.71 -6.75
N SER A 312 -1.42 -8.60 -5.90
CA SER A 312 -0.81 -9.89 -5.57
C SER A 312 -0.33 -10.54 -6.87
N THR A 313 0.99 -10.56 -7.09
CA THR A 313 1.55 -11.52 -8.03
C THR A 313 1.20 -12.88 -7.43
N SER A 314 0.62 -13.79 -8.21
CA SER A 314 0.80 -15.19 -7.85
C SER A 314 2.32 -15.40 -7.79
N GLY A 315 2.89 -15.84 -6.66
CA GLY A 315 4.29 -15.60 -6.30
C GLY A 315 5.31 -15.73 -7.47
N PRO A 316 6.35 -14.88 -7.54
CA PRO A 316 7.28 -14.94 -8.65
C PRO A 316 8.12 -16.22 -8.58
N VAL A 317 8.33 -16.87 -9.72
CA VAL A 317 9.07 -18.14 -9.82
C VAL A 317 10.35 -18.00 -10.64
N ALA A 318 10.36 -17.09 -11.62
CA ALA A 318 11.57 -16.70 -12.33
C ALA A 318 11.45 -15.27 -12.84
N VAL A 319 12.58 -14.60 -12.98
CA VAL A 319 12.68 -13.30 -13.67
C VAL A 319 13.89 -13.33 -14.58
N ALA A 320 13.75 -12.71 -15.75
CA ALA A 320 14.85 -12.51 -16.67
C ALA A 320 14.82 -11.07 -17.20
N TRP A 321 16.00 -10.56 -17.52
CA TRP A 321 16.16 -9.27 -18.18
C TRP A 321 16.84 -9.47 -19.54
N PRO A 322 16.05 -9.70 -20.61
CA PRO A 322 16.60 -9.93 -21.94
C PRO A 322 17.38 -8.70 -22.44
N ALA A 323 18.49 -8.94 -23.14
CA ALA A 323 19.36 -7.88 -23.64
C ALA A 323 18.60 -6.89 -24.54
N GLY A 324 18.72 -5.60 -24.23
CA GLY A 324 18.03 -4.52 -24.94
C GLY A 324 16.50 -4.51 -24.81
N LYS A 325 15.92 -5.25 -23.87
CA LYS A 325 14.46 -5.31 -23.63
C LYS A 325 14.10 -5.03 -22.18
N HIS A 326 12.79 -4.99 -21.92
CA HIS A 326 12.23 -4.90 -20.58
C HIS A 326 12.20 -6.27 -19.88
N PRO A 327 12.13 -6.30 -18.54
CA PRO A 327 12.03 -7.53 -17.77
C PRO A 327 10.85 -8.42 -18.17
N VAL A 328 10.99 -9.71 -17.90
CA VAL A 328 9.92 -10.70 -18.04
C VAL A 328 9.89 -11.52 -16.76
N ILE A 329 8.68 -11.72 -16.22
CA ILE A 329 8.47 -12.38 -14.93
C ILE A 329 7.59 -13.60 -15.16
N ALA A 330 8.05 -14.78 -14.74
CA ALA A 330 7.22 -15.97 -14.63
C ALA A 330 6.62 -16.01 -13.22
N THR A 331 5.30 -16.11 -13.14
CA THR A 331 4.55 -16.15 -11.88
C THR A 331 4.00 -17.56 -11.65
N MET A 332 3.55 -17.87 -10.43
CA MET A 332 2.94 -19.18 -10.15
C MET A 332 1.75 -19.47 -11.10
N SER A 333 0.95 -18.46 -11.44
CA SER A 333 -0.25 -18.60 -12.29
C SER A 333 -0.08 -18.18 -13.76
N GLY A 334 1.06 -17.62 -14.17
CA GLY A 334 1.17 -17.06 -15.52
C GLY A 334 2.54 -16.47 -15.85
N ALA A 335 2.53 -15.43 -16.68
CA ALA A 335 3.72 -14.67 -17.07
C ALA A 335 3.38 -13.19 -17.31
N TRP A 336 4.29 -12.32 -16.92
CA TRP A 336 4.21 -10.87 -17.15
C TRP A 336 5.28 -10.45 -18.14
N PHE A 337 4.86 -9.83 -19.23
CA PHE A 337 5.74 -9.25 -20.23
C PHE A 337 5.77 -7.74 -20.04
N CYS A 338 6.79 -7.24 -19.34
CA CYS A 338 6.87 -5.82 -18.99
C CYS A 338 7.02 -4.95 -20.24
N GLU A 339 6.44 -3.76 -20.17
CA GLU A 339 6.57 -2.67 -21.16
C GLU A 339 7.47 -1.55 -20.65
N THR A 340 7.89 -1.65 -19.38
CA THR A 340 8.83 -0.74 -18.72
C THR A 340 9.76 -1.55 -17.84
N ASP A 341 10.90 -0.95 -17.47
CA ASP A 341 11.90 -1.61 -16.62
C ASP A 341 11.43 -1.78 -15.17
N LEU A 342 10.50 -0.93 -14.74
CA LEU A 342 9.84 -1.03 -13.43
C LEU A 342 8.66 -2.04 -13.43
N CYS A 343 8.29 -2.54 -14.61
CA CYS A 343 7.11 -3.38 -14.82
C CYS A 343 5.81 -2.77 -14.26
N ASP A 344 5.69 -1.43 -14.26
CA ASP A 344 4.44 -0.73 -13.90
C ASP A 344 3.35 -0.89 -14.97
N ARG A 345 3.78 -1.15 -16.22
CA ARG A 345 2.95 -1.54 -17.36
C ARG A 345 3.48 -2.85 -17.92
N PHE A 346 2.57 -3.80 -18.14
CA PHE A 346 2.89 -5.13 -18.63
C PHE A 346 1.66 -5.79 -19.26
N ILE A 347 1.93 -6.81 -20.06
CA ILE A 347 0.92 -7.74 -20.53
C ILE A 347 0.90 -8.94 -19.59
N ASP A 348 -0.20 -9.11 -18.86
CA ASP A 348 -0.45 -10.26 -18.00
C ASP A 348 -1.05 -11.42 -18.81
N GLN A 349 -0.42 -12.58 -18.73
CA GLN A 349 -0.87 -13.80 -19.38
C GLN A 349 -1.02 -14.89 -18.34
N ASN A 350 -2.25 -15.10 -17.89
CA ASN A 350 -2.59 -16.17 -16.98
C ASN A 350 -2.74 -17.49 -17.74
N GLY A 351 -2.21 -18.58 -17.16
CA GLY A 351 -2.31 -19.92 -17.72
C GLY A 351 -1.13 -20.82 -17.36
N GLY A 352 -1.26 -22.08 -17.78
CA GLY A 352 -0.29 -23.13 -17.50
C GLY A 352 -0.39 -23.72 -16.11
N PRO A 353 0.39 -24.76 -15.84
CA PRO A 353 0.39 -25.40 -14.53
C PRO A 353 0.77 -24.41 -13.43
N SER A 354 0.07 -24.51 -12.29
CA SER A 354 0.48 -23.83 -11.07
C SER A 354 1.82 -24.37 -10.61
N MET A 355 2.80 -23.50 -10.46
CA MET A 355 4.12 -23.87 -9.96
C MET A 355 4.11 -23.70 -8.45
N TRP A 356 4.29 -24.80 -7.72
CA TRP A 356 4.55 -24.80 -6.29
C TRP A 356 6.00 -25.26 -6.09
N SER A 357 6.62 -24.81 -4.99
CA SER A 357 7.99 -25.16 -4.63
C SER A 357 8.25 -26.67 -4.81
N GLY A 358 9.34 -26.99 -5.51
CA GLY A 358 9.76 -28.36 -5.79
C GLY A 358 8.92 -29.15 -6.83
N ARG A 359 7.77 -28.67 -7.29
CA ARG A 359 6.84 -29.41 -8.18
C ARG A 359 6.66 -28.86 -9.59
N GLY A 360 7.40 -27.81 -9.95
CA GLY A 360 7.38 -27.21 -11.28
C GLY A 360 8.67 -26.50 -11.65
N ALA A 361 8.79 -26.11 -12.91
CA ALA A 361 9.92 -25.37 -13.45
C ALA A 361 9.46 -24.28 -14.41
N ALA A 362 10.15 -23.14 -14.38
CA ALA A 362 9.98 -22.05 -15.31
C ALA A 362 11.29 -21.75 -16.04
N GLY A 363 11.18 -21.45 -17.34
CA GLY A 363 12.29 -20.94 -18.13
C GLY A 363 11.84 -19.76 -18.98
N ILE A 364 12.67 -18.72 -19.08
CA ILE A 364 12.39 -17.54 -19.92
C ILE A 364 13.40 -17.56 -21.07
N SER A 365 12.91 -17.39 -22.29
CA SER A 365 13.77 -17.34 -23.47
C SER A 365 14.73 -16.16 -23.43
N ALA A 366 15.91 -16.31 -24.04
CA ALA A 366 16.93 -15.25 -24.08
C ALA A 366 16.44 -13.96 -24.74
N ASP A 367 15.43 -14.04 -25.63
CA ASP A 367 14.78 -12.89 -26.24
C ASP A 367 13.58 -12.36 -25.43
N GLY A 368 13.21 -12.99 -24.32
CA GLY A 368 12.07 -12.61 -23.47
C GLY A 368 10.69 -12.71 -24.12
N ASN A 369 10.59 -13.29 -25.31
CA ASN A 369 9.30 -13.38 -26.00
C ASN A 369 8.48 -14.61 -25.55
N THR A 370 9.14 -15.59 -24.90
CA THR A 370 8.53 -16.84 -24.47
C THR A 370 8.87 -17.13 -23.01
N VAL A 371 7.85 -17.48 -22.23
CA VAL A 371 7.98 -18.09 -20.91
C VAL A 371 7.45 -19.51 -20.99
N LEU A 372 8.28 -20.49 -20.64
CA LEU A 372 7.90 -21.90 -20.52
C LEU A 372 7.64 -22.20 -19.04
N LYS A 373 6.41 -22.61 -18.73
CA LYS A 373 6.03 -23.14 -17.42
C LYS A 373 5.78 -24.63 -17.56
N ALA A 374 6.26 -25.45 -16.63
CA ALA A 374 6.05 -26.88 -16.68
C ALA A 374 5.93 -27.50 -15.29
N SER A 375 5.11 -28.54 -15.17
CA SER A 375 5.00 -29.38 -13.99
C SER A 375 4.81 -30.84 -14.41
N LEU A 376 5.11 -31.75 -13.49
CA LEU A 376 4.76 -33.15 -13.68
C LEU A 376 3.33 -33.38 -13.18
N SER A 377 2.52 -34.04 -14.02
CA SER A 377 1.13 -34.36 -13.69
C SER A 377 0.74 -35.75 -14.21
N GLY A 378 -0.45 -36.19 -13.83
CA GLY A 378 -0.96 -37.53 -14.10
C GLY A 378 -0.51 -38.55 -13.07
N GLY A 379 -1.26 -39.66 -12.98
CA GLY A 379 -0.97 -40.79 -12.09
C GLY A 379 -1.07 -42.11 -12.86
N GLU A 380 -0.79 -43.22 -12.17
CA GLU A 380 -0.83 -44.56 -12.76
C GLU A 380 -2.18 -44.89 -13.42
N GLU A 381 -3.28 -44.38 -12.84
CA GLU A 381 -4.64 -44.58 -13.35
C GLU A 381 -5.05 -43.60 -14.47
N ASN A 382 -4.45 -42.42 -14.56
CA ASN A 382 -4.83 -41.36 -15.50
C ASN A 382 -3.96 -41.33 -16.77
N GLY A 383 -3.28 -42.44 -17.08
CA GLY A 383 -2.35 -42.54 -18.22
C GLY A 383 -1.02 -41.80 -18.04
N GLY A 384 -0.72 -41.35 -16.82
CA GLY A 384 0.46 -40.57 -16.46
C GLY A 384 1.73 -41.42 -16.33
N PRO A 385 2.90 -40.75 -16.27
CA PRO A 385 3.10 -39.31 -16.06
C PRO A 385 3.32 -38.51 -17.35
N PHE A 386 2.89 -37.25 -17.30
CA PHE A 386 3.09 -36.27 -18.35
C PHE A 386 3.84 -35.05 -17.79
N ILE A 387 4.63 -34.42 -18.64
CA ILE A 387 5.01 -33.03 -18.46
C ILE A 387 3.84 -32.20 -18.95
N HIS A 388 3.07 -31.62 -18.04
CA HIS A 388 2.11 -30.57 -18.36
C HIS A 388 2.89 -29.27 -18.48
N TYR A 389 2.80 -28.61 -19.63
CA TYR A 389 3.53 -27.37 -19.86
C TYR A 389 2.66 -26.34 -20.55
N ALA A 390 3.03 -25.08 -20.37
CA ALA A 390 2.48 -23.95 -21.10
C ALA A 390 3.60 -23.11 -21.70
N ARG A 391 3.41 -22.72 -22.95
CA ARG A 391 4.27 -21.76 -23.64
C ARG A 391 3.58 -20.40 -23.63
N CYS A 392 3.85 -19.60 -22.62
CA CYS A 392 3.35 -18.24 -22.52
C CYS A 392 4.10 -17.30 -23.46
N THR A 393 3.35 -16.51 -24.21
CA THR A 393 3.82 -15.42 -25.07
C THR A 393 2.87 -14.24 -24.87
N ARG A 394 3.20 -13.07 -25.43
CA ARG A 394 2.29 -11.90 -25.38
C ARG A 394 0.89 -12.16 -25.93
N SER A 395 0.69 -13.19 -26.77
CA SER A 395 -0.62 -13.54 -27.34
C SER A 395 -1.41 -14.57 -26.54
N GLY A 396 -0.82 -15.21 -25.54
CA GLY A 396 -1.47 -16.25 -24.74
C GLY A 396 -0.52 -17.32 -24.21
N CYS A 397 -1.07 -18.20 -23.36
CA CYS A 397 -0.40 -19.34 -22.73
C CYS A 397 -1.03 -20.68 -23.16
N PRO A 398 -0.87 -21.13 -24.43
CA PRO A 398 -1.31 -22.46 -24.83
C PRO A 398 -0.64 -23.55 -23.99
N GLU A 399 -1.47 -24.48 -23.51
CA GLU A 399 -1.05 -25.64 -22.73
C GLU A 399 -0.95 -26.90 -23.60
N ALA A 400 -0.02 -27.76 -23.24
CA ALA A 400 0.17 -29.05 -23.87
C ALA A 400 0.78 -30.06 -22.90
N TYR A 401 0.81 -31.33 -23.32
CA TYR A 401 1.27 -32.45 -22.51
C TYR A 401 2.29 -33.27 -23.30
N VAL A 402 3.42 -33.59 -22.67
CA VAL A 402 4.43 -34.50 -23.24
C VAL A 402 4.50 -35.75 -22.37
N PRO A 403 4.30 -36.96 -22.92
CA PRO A 403 4.50 -38.18 -22.15
C PRO A 403 5.97 -38.30 -21.76
N VAL A 404 6.25 -38.51 -20.47
CA VAL A 404 7.62 -38.69 -19.99
C VAL A 404 8.20 -40.00 -20.53
N ARG A 405 7.40 -41.08 -20.40
CA ARG A 405 7.80 -42.44 -20.80
C ARG A 405 7.94 -42.58 -22.31
N ARG A 406 8.86 -43.43 -22.76
CA ARG A 406 8.94 -43.84 -24.18
C ARG A 406 7.84 -44.85 -24.53
N SER A 407 7.41 -45.65 -23.56
CA SER A 407 6.34 -46.63 -23.72
C SER A 407 5.58 -46.83 -22.41
N ALA A 408 4.33 -47.30 -22.50
CA ALA A 408 3.50 -47.62 -21.32
C ALA A 408 4.11 -48.71 -20.41
N ARG A 409 5.05 -49.52 -20.91
CA ARG A 409 5.71 -50.61 -20.17
C ARG A 409 6.87 -50.15 -19.30
N GLU A 410 7.33 -48.91 -19.46
CA GLU A 410 8.43 -48.36 -18.67
C GLU A 410 7.94 -48.08 -17.24
N LYS A 411 8.64 -48.63 -16.23
CA LYS A 411 8.40 -48.28 -14.83
C LYS A 411 8.71 -46.81 -14.63
N PHE A 412 7.94 -46.15 -13.77
CA PHE A 412 8.12 -44.73 -13.49
C PHE A 412 8.30 -44.47 -12.02
N GLU A 413 9.30 -43.64 -11.75
CA GLU A 413 9.55 -43.00 -10.47
C GLU A 413 9.36 -41.50 -10.68
N TRP A 414 8.76 -40.84 -9.68
CA TRP A 414 8.58 -39.40 -9.73
C TRP A 414 9.94 -38.72 -9.88
N ALA A 415 10.07 -37.94 -10.94
CA ALA A 415 11.28 -37.22 -11.27
C ALA A 415 11.18 -35.77 -10.79
N GLN A 416 12.31 -35.13 -10.62
CA GLN A 416 12.37 -33.67 -10.57
C GLN A 416 12.44 -33.13 -12.00
N LEU A 417 11.85 -31.97 -12.24
CA LEU A 417 11.72 -31.37 -13.57
C LEU A 417 12.47 -30.04 -13.65
N GLY A 418 13.29 -29.87 -14.68
CA GLY A 418 13.81 -28.57 -15.13
C GLY A 418 13.28 -28.25 -16.53
N ALA A 419 13.07 -26.97 -16.83
CA ALA A 419 12.52 -26.51 -18.11
C ALA A 419 13.24 -25.25 -18.60
N ALA A 420 13.49 -25.17 -19.91
CA ALA A 420 14.14 -24.02 -20.53
C ALA A 420 13.72 -23.85 -22.00
N VAL A 421 13.89 -22.64 -22.53
CA VAL A 421 13.65 -22.32 -23.94
C VAL A 421 14.98 -22.06 -24.62
N ALA A 422 15.28 -22.81 -25.67
CA ALA A 422 16.49 -22.64 -26.46
C ALA A 422 16.43 -21.42 -27.39
N PRO A 423 17.58 -20.92 -27.89
CA PRO A 423 17.62 -19.81 -28.84
C PRO A 423 16.83 -20.06 -30.14
N ASP A 424 16.76 -21.32 -30.59
CA ASP A 424 15.96 -21.77 -31.74
C ASP A 424 14.46 -21.93 -31.42
N GLN A 425 14.03 -21.50 -30.23
CA GLN A 425 12.68 -21.63 -29.68
C GLN A 425 12.24 -23.08 -29.41
N ALA A 426 13.15 -24.06 -29.47
CA ALA A 426 12.86 -25.40 -29.02
C ALA A 426 12.67 -25.42 -27.49
N LEU A 427 11.70 -26.19 -27.03
CA LEU A 427 11.47 -26.38 -25.59
C LEU A 427 12.35 -27.54 -25.12
N TRP A 428 13.04 -27.34 -24.01
CA TRP A 428 13.82 -28.38 -23.37
C TRP A 428 13.29 -28.67 -21.98
N PHE A 429 13.25 -29.96 -21.68
CA PHE A 429 12.98 -30.47 -20.35
C PHE A 429 14.13 -31.38 -19.93
N VAL A 430 14.43 -31.38 -18.63
CA VAL A 430 15.29 -32.37 -18.01
C VAL A 430 14.55 -33.01 -16.86
N LEU A 431 14.73 -34.32 -16.73
CA LEU A 431 14.16 -35.13 -15.67
C LEU A 431 15.28 -35.80 -14.90
N ALA A 432 15.28 -35.64 -13.57
CA ALA A 432 16.10 -36.43 -12.65
C ALA A 432 15.21 -37.41 -11.90
N ALA A 433 15.18 -38.68 -12.35
CA ALA A 433 14.39 -39.73 -11.72
C ALA A 433 15.23 -40.45 -10.65
N ALA A 434 14.75 -40.49 -9.41
CA ALA A 434 15.47 -41.11 -8.30
C ALA A 434 15.47 -42.64 -8.43
N GLN A 435 16.66 -43.25 -8.44
CA GLN A 435 16.90 -44.69 -8.49
C GLN A 435 17.87 -45.10 -7.38
N ASP A 436 17.40 -45.73 -6.31
CA ASP A 436 18.19 -46.14 -5.14
C ASP A 436 19.18 -45.06 -4.66
N LYS A 437 20.44 -45.12 -5.11
CA LYS A 437 21.55 -44.21 -4.76
C LYS A 437 21.98 -43.28 -5.89
N THR A 438 21.17 -43.14 -6.92
CA THR A 438 21.48 -42.35 -8.11
C THR A 438 20.26 -41.57 -8.62
N PHE A 439 20.47 -40.50 -9.36
CA PHE A 439 19.46 -39.96 -10.25
C PHE A 439 19.77 -40.37 -11.68
N ARG A 440 18.77 -40.89 -12.39
CA ARG A 440 18.83 -41.05 -13.84
C ARG A 440 18.41 -39.76 -14.52
N ILE A 441 19.32 -39.19 -15.31
CA ILE A 441 19.12 -37.93 -16.00
C ILE A 441 18.62 -38.21 -17.42
N SER A 442 17.53 -37.57 -17.82
CA SER A 442 17.04 -37.65 -19.20
C SER A 442 16.64 -36.28 -19.71
N PHE A 443 16.99 -36.00 -20.96
CA PHE A 443 16.61 -34.77 -21.65
C PHE A 443 15.50 -35.04 -22.64
N ILE A 444 14.55 -34.12 -22.73
CA ILE A 444 13.49 -34.13 -23.73
C ILE A 444 13.53 -32.80 -24.48
N ARG A 445 13.73 -32.87 -25.80
CA ARG A 445 13.69 -31.72 -26.70
C ARG A 445 12.42 -31.76 -27.54
N CYS A 446 11.74 -30.63 -27.59
CA CYS A 446 10.57 -30.39 -28.42
C CYS A 446 10.91 -29.33 -29.46
N PRO A 447 11.27 -29.72 -30.70
CA PRO A 447 11.61 -28.77 -31.75
C PRO A 447 10.40 -27.97 -32.26
N GLU A 448 9.18 -28.45 -31.98
CA GLU A 448 7.93 -27.83 -32.38
C GLU A 448 7.09 -27.42 -31.17
N ILE A 449 6.29 -26.36 -31.32
CA ILE A 449 5.49 -25.72 -30.26
C ILE A 449 4.56 -26.71 -29.53
N GLY A 450 3.93 -27.64 -30.26
CA GLY A 450 3.01 -28.62 -29.70
C GLY A 450 3.69 -29.92 -29.22
N CYS A 451 5.02 -30.02 -29.36
CA CYS A 451 5.83 -31.19 -29.03
C CYS A 451 5.21 -32.53 -29.48
N LYS A 452 4.79 -32.63 -30.74
CA LYS A 452 4.18 -33.87 -31.28
C LYS A 452 5.19 -35.02 -31.35
N THR A 453 6.45 -34.71 -31.62
CA THR A 453 7.55 -35.67 -31.81
C THR A 453 8.71 -35.37 -30.84
N PRO A 454 8.52 -35.62 -29.53
CA PRO A 454 9.56 -35.36 -28.53
C PRO A 454 10.81 -36.23 -28.78
N GLN A 455 11.96 -35.58 -28.85
CA GLN A 455 13.26 -36.23 -28.95
C GLN A 455 13.79 -36.47 -27.52
N ARG A 456 14.15 -37.72 -27.20
CA ARG A 456 14.55 -38.11 -25.84
C ARG A 456 15.98 -38.62 -25.81
N TYR A 457 16.77 -38.08 -24.89
CA TYR A 457 18.18 -38.40 -24.76
C TYR A 457 18.51 -38.85 -23.34
N ASP A 458 19.42 -39.82 -23.23
CA ASP A 458 19.92 -40.29 -21.95
C ASP A 458 21.11 -39.42 -21.53
N GLY A 459 20.98 -38.74 -20.39
CA GLY A 459 22.02 -37.90 -19.79
C GLY A 459 22.98 -38.69 -18.90
N GLY A 460 22.72 -39.98 -18.68
CA GLY A 460 23.47 -40.84 -17.76
C GLY A 460 22.89 -40.85 -16.35
N THR A 461 23.69 -41.30 -15.39
CA THR A 461 23.36 -41.35 -13.98
C THR A 461 24.30 -40.46 -13.17
N ILE A 462 23.77 -39.85 -12.11
CA ILE A 462 24.55 -39.10 -11.13
C ILE A 462 24.30 -39.69 -9.74
N GLU A 463 25.26 -39.57 -8.83
CA GLU A 463 25.10 -40.06 -7.46
C GLU A 463 24.04 -39.24 -6.70
N ARG A 464 23.26 -39.90 -5.83
CA ARG A 464 22.22 -39.29 -5.00
C ARG A 464 22.62 -39.39 -3.53
N LEU A 465 22.89 -38.25 -2.91
CA LEU A 465 23.23 -38.16 -1.49
C LEU A 465 21.95 -38.09 -0.65
N THR A 466 21.52 -39.24 -0.11
CA THR A 466 20.22 -39.42 0.56
C THR A 466 20.07 -38.73 1.93
N ALA A 467 21.16 -38.28 2.55
CA ALA A 467 21.14 -37.73 3.91
C ALA A 467 20.46 -36.34 4.04
N TYR A 468 20.10 -35.71 2.91
CA TYR A 468 19.62 -34.31 2.88
C TYR A 468 18.32 -34.11 2.09
N GLU A 469 17.61 -35.19 1.72
CA GLU A 469 16.38 -35.10 0.90
C GLU A 469 15.18 -34.51 1.65
N ASP A 470 15.15 -34.63 2.98
CA ASP A 470 14.05 -34.10 3.81
C ASP A 470 14.15 -32.60 4.09
N ALA A 471 15.25 -31.94 3.67
CA ALA A 471 15.60 -30.61 4.17
C ALA A 471 15.26 -29.43 3.25
N THR A 472 14.73 -29.64 2.04
CA THR A 472 14.54 -28.53 1.09
C THR A 472 13.26 -28.66 0.26
N ASP A 473 12.34 -27.69 0.41
CA ASP A 473 11.18 -27.50 -0.47
C ASP A 473 11.55 -26.90 -1.85
N ASP A 474 12.79 -26.46 -2.04
CA ASP A 474 13.27 -25.81 -3.26
C ASP A 474 13.59 -26.79 -4.41
N SER A 475 13.52 -26.28 -5.67
CA SER A 475 13.84 -27.12 -6.82
C SER A 475 15.34 -27.48 -6.86
N GLN A 476 15.62 -28.77 -6.69
CA GLN A 476 16.97 -29.32 -6.74
C GLN A 476 17.52 -29.39 -8.18
N ILE A 477 16.67 -29.23 -9.19
CA ILE A 477 17.07 -29.27 -10.60
C ILE A 477 16.82 -27.94 -11.29
N ARG A 478 17.81 -27.48 -12.06
CA ARG A 478 17.72 -26.31 -12.94
C ARG A 478 18.19 -26.68 -14.33
N LEU A 479 17.57 -26.07 -15.34
CA LEU A 479 17.94 -26.23 -16.73
C LEU A 479 18.18 -24.86 -17.34
N THR A 480 19.34 -24.69 -17.95
CA THR A 480 19.67 -23.54 -18.79
C THR A 480 20.02 -24.05 -20.19
N VAL A 481 19.88 -23.19 -21.20
CA VAL A 481 20.35 -23.49 -22.56
C VAL A 481 21.26 -22.36 -23.00
N GLY A 482 22.50 -22.71 -23.36
CA GLY A 482 23.49 -21.75 -23.83
C GLY A 482 23.08 -21.09 -25.15
N ALA A 483 23.75 -19.99 -25.50
CA ALA A 483 23.56 -19.32 -26.79
C ALA A 483 23.88 -20.22 -28.00
N ASP A 484 24.72 -21.25 -27.80
CA ASP A 484 25.03 -22.28 -28.78
C ASP A 484 24.00 -23.42 -28.85
N GLY A 485 22.90 -23.31 -28.07
CA GLY A 485 21.83 -24.29 -28.00
C GLY A 485 22.11 -25.49 -27.10
N ARG A 486 23.25 -25.54 -26.38
CA ARG A 486 23.55 -26.66 -25.49
C ARG A 486 22.72 -26.60 -24.22
N PRO A 487 21.98 -27.67 -23.87
CA PRO A 487 21.31 -27.75 -22.58
C PRO A 487 22.34 -28.02 -21.48
N LEU A 488 22.18 -27.37 -20.33
CA LEU A 488 22.95 -27.60 -19.12
C LEU A 488 21.98 -27.83 -17.97
N ALA A 489 21.85 -29.08 -17.56
CA ALA A 489 21.13 -29.45 -16.35
C ALA A 489 22.07 -29.34 -15.16
N THR A 490 21.60 -28.72 -14.08
CA THR A 490 22.32 -28.67 -12.80
C THR A 490 21.42 -29.31 -11.76
N VAL A 491 21.87 -30.43 -11.18
CA VAL A 491 21.11 -31.22 -10.20
C VAL A 491 21.85 -31.18 -8.87
N ARG A 492 21.25 -30.52 -7.89
CA ARG A 492 21.77 -30.38 -6.53
C ARG A 492 21.53 -31.66 -5.73
N THR A 493 22.58 -32.11 -5.07
CA THR A 493 22.60 -33.27 -4.16
C THR A 493 23.32 -32.86 -2.88
N GLY A 494 22.57 -32.40 -1.88
CA GLY A 494 23.15 -31.86 -0.65
C GLY A 494 23.93 -30.56 -0.91
N SER A 495 25.22 -30.54 -0.52
CA SER A 495 26.09 -29.37 -0.66
C SER A 495 26.72 -29.18 -2.04
N GLU A 496 26.50 -30.14 -2.92
CA GLU A 496 27.10 -30.21 -4.25
C GLU A 496 26.01 -30.25 -5.33
N ALA A 497 26.40 -29.99 -6.57
CA ALA A 497 25.56 -30.20 -7.73
C ALA A 497 26.33 -30.89 -8.84
N SER A 498 25.66 -31.83 -9.50
CA SER A 498 26.14 -32.42 -10.74
C SER A 498 25.59 -31.61 -11.92
N GLN A 499 26.50 -31.10 -12.74
CA GLN A 499 26.17 -30.49 -14.01
C GLN A 499 26.21 -31.56 -15.09
N VAL A 500 25.18 -31.61 -15.94
CA VAL A 500 25.11 -32.53 -17.07
C VAL A 500 24.76 -31.73 -18.33
N THR A 501 25.59 -31.86 -19.36
CA THR A 501 25.36 -31.22 -20.66
C THR A 501 25.62 -32.19 -21.80
N CYS A 502 25.16 -31.86 -23.00
CA CYS A 502 25.39 -32.66 -24.19
C CYS A 502 25.32 -31.80 -25.47
N GLU A 503 25.48 -32.42 -26.64
CA GLU A 503 25.38 -31.73 -27.92
C GLU A 503 23.94 -31.24 -28.21
N PRO A 504 23.74 -30.03 -28.78
CA PRO A 504 22.42 -29.36 -28.90
C PRO A 504 21.33 -30.10 -29.65
N VAL A 505 21.67 -31.08 -30.49
CA VAL A 505 20.70 -31.73 -31.39
C VAL A 505 20.63 -33.23 -31.17
N THR A 506 21.75 -33.85 -30.85
CA THR A 506 21.87 -35.31 -30.79
C THR A 506 22.05 -35.83 -29.36
N CYS A 507 22.56 -34.98 -28.46
CA CYS A 507 22.95 -35.34 -27.11
C CYS A 507 23.80 -36.63 -27.03
N ALA A 508 24.60 -36.95 -28.07
CA ALA A 508 25.22 -38.27 -28.23
C ALA A 508 26.37 -38.54 -27.25
N LYS A 509 26.94 -37.49 -26.64
CA LYS A 509 28.08 -37.57 -25.72
C LYS A 509 27.82 -36.68 -24.50
N PRO A 510 26.99 -37.13 -23.54
CA PRO A 510 26.79 -36.37 -22.33
C PRO A 510 28.12 -36.23 -21.56
N ARG A 511 28.31 -35.06 -20.97
CA ARG A 511 29.44 -34.75 -20.09
C ARG A 511 28.88 -34.32 -18.75
N SER A 512 29.52 -34.77 -17.68
CA SER A 512 29.20 -34.35 -16.33
C SER A 512 30.41 -33.81 -15.59
N VAL A 513 30.15 -32.82 -14.73
CA VAL A 513 31.12 -32.25 -13.79
C VAL A 513 30.38 -32.00 -12.49
N GLN A 514 31.04 -32.27 -11.38
CA GLN A 514 30.53 -31.98 -10.05
C GLN A 514 31.08 -30.64 -9.59
N ILE A 515 30.22 -29.81 -9.01
CA ILE A 515 30.56 -28.51 -8.46
C ILE A 515 30.00 -28.40 -7.05
N TRP A 516 30.63 -27.58 -6.24
CA TRP A 516 30.13 -27.25 -4.92
C TRP A 516 29.13 -26.09 -5.01
N VAL A 517 28.01 -26.15 -4.28
CA VAL A 517 26.91 -25.17 -4.35
C VAL A 517 26.53 -24.56 -3.00
N GLY A 518 26.96 -25.11 -1.87
CA GLY A 518 26.60 -24.57 -0.55
C GLY A 518 25.65 -25.43 0.24
N ASP A 519 25.42 -25.08 1.49
CA ASP A 519 24.56 -25.80 2.43
C ASP A 519 23.17 -26.03 1.82
N PRO A 520 22.55 -27.20 1.98
CA PRO A 520 21.32 -27.58 1.24
C PRO A 520 20.19 -26.53 1.23
N GLY A 521 20.00 -25.80 2.34
CA GLY A 521 18.99 -24.74 2.47
C GLY A 521 19.40 -23.37 1.90
N SER A 522 20.58 -23.24 1.30
CA SER A 522 21.06 -21.99 0.71
C SER A 522 20.28 -21.66 -0.56
N VAL A 523 19.93 -20.38 -0.72
CA VAL A 523 19.46 -19.87 -2.01
C VAL A 523 20.63 -19.95 -2.99
N TRP A 524 20.38 -20.37 -4.22
CA TRP A 524 21.45 -20.56 -5.20
C TRP A 524 21.06 -20.16 -6.62
N ALA A 525 22.05 -19.97 -7.48
CA ALA A 525 21.89 -19.84 -8.92
C ALA A 525 22.80 -20.82 -9.66
N ALA A 526 22.20 -21.55 -10.61
CA ALA A 526 22.95 -22.42 -11.49
C ALA A 526 23.87 -21.59 -12.40
N PRO A 527 25.10 -22.04 -12.66
CA PRO A 527 25.98 -21.39 -13.63
C PRO A 527 25.43 -21.52 -15.05
N ALA A 528 25.87 -20.63 -15.94
CA ALA A 528 25.47 -20.62 -17.35
C ALA A 528 26.31 -21.57 -18.23
N SER A 529 27.38 -22.17 -17.69
CA SER A 529 28.31 -23.02 -18.43
C SER A 529 28.77 -24.24 -17.62
N LEU A 530 29.19 -25.28 -18.32
CA LEU A 530 29.79 -26.48 -17.71
C LEU A 530 31.12 -26.12 -17.04
N GLY A 531 31.27 -26.49 -15.77
CA GLY A 531 32.41 -26.12 -14.91
C GLY A 531 32.36 -24.66 -14.43
N GLY A 532 31.29 -23.92 -14.72
CA GLY A 532 31.10 -22.57 -14.21
C GLY A 532 30.84 -22.55 -12.70
N LEU A 533 31.10 -21.40 -12.07
CA LEU A 533 30.93 -21.22 -10.63
C LEU A 533 29.45 -21.06 -10.29
N ALA A 534 28.93 -21.91 -9.40
CA ALA A 534 27.62 -21.69 -8.79
C ALA A 534 27.67 -20.50 -7.84
N LEU A 535 26.55 -19.80 -7.72
CA LEU A 535 26.36 -18.80 -6.69
C LEU A 535 25.44 -19.34 -5.62
N SER A 536 25.77 -19.08 -4.36
CA SER A 536 24.85 -19.36 -3.26
C SER A 536 24.96 -18.36 -2.14
N TRP A 537 23.86 -18.23 -1.40
CA TRP A 537 23.71 -17.31 -0.30
C TRP A 537 23.32 -18.07 0.96
N GLU A 538 24.14 -17.90 1.99
CA GLU A 538 24.04 -18.55 3.30
C GLU A 538 24.21 -17.49 4.40
N GLN A 539 23.13 -17.13 5.10
CA GLN A 539 23.14 -16.30 6.33
C GLN A 539 24.37 -15.38 6.53
N GLY A 540 24.52 -14.36 5.68
CA GLY A 540 25.63 -13.40 5.78
C GLY A 540 26.89 -13.77 4.97
N MET A 541 26.84 -14.78 4.12
CA MET A 541 27.92 -15.18 3.24
C MET A 541 27.37 -15.36 1.82
N LEU A 542 28.01 -14.68 0.85
CA LEU A 542 27.84 -14.99 -0.56
C LEU A 542 28.97 -15.90 -1.00
N ARG A 543 28.65 -17.00 -1.63
CA ARG A 543 29.63 -17.95 -2.16
C ARG A 543 29.62 -17.96 -3.66
N VAL A 544 30.82 -17.99 -4.23
CA VAL A 544 31.08 -17.98 -5.67
C VAL A 544 32.00 -19.16 -5.99
N GLY A 545 31.39 -20.31 -6.26
CA GLY A 545 32.10 -21.60 -6.24
C GLY A 545 32.71 -21.84 -4.86
N GLU A 546 34.03 -22.04 -4.79
CA GLU A 546 34.75 -22.27 -3.54
C GLU A 546 35.09 -20.97 -2.78
N ASN A 547 34.97 -19.81 -3.43
CA ASN A 547 35.29 -18.53 -2.80
C ASN A 547 34.14 -18.06 -1.91
N ILE A 548 34.46 -17.67 -0.68
CA ILE A 548 33.52 -17.12 0.30
C ILE A 548 33.72 -15.61 0.37
N LEU A 549 32.63 -14.87 0.23
CA LEU A 549 32.58 -13.42 0.37
C LEU A 549 31.71 -13.09 1.58
N ASP A 550 32.34 -12.55 2.61
CA ASP A 550 31.64 -12.12 3.82
C ASP A 550 30.73 -10.94 3.50
N ALA A 551 29.44 -11.12 3.76
CA ALA A 551 28.44 -10.08 3.61
C ALA A 551 28.24 -9.40 4.97
N VAL A 552 28.70 -8.16 5.08
CA VAL A 552 28.49 -7.34 6.28
C VAL A 552 26.99 -7.20 6.55
N GLY A 553 26.54 -7.47 7.78
CA GLY A 553 25.13 -7.35 8.17
C GLY A 553 24.80 -8.01 9.51
N GLY A 554 23.57 -7.82 9.98
CA GLY A 554 22.98 -8.54 11.11
C GLY A 554 22.39 -9.91 10.74
N PRO A 555 21.71 -10.57 11.70
CA PRO A 555 21.04 -11.86 11.46
C PRO A 555 20.05 -11.79 10.31
N GLN A 556 19.97 -12.82 9.48
CA GLN A 556 19.10 -12.86 8.31
C GLN A 556 17.96 -13.86 8.51
N ALA A 557 16.82 -13.59 7.87
CA ALA A 557 15.70 -14.51 7.88
C ALA A 557 16.08 -15.78 7.08
N PRO A 558 15.86 -16.98 7.64
CA PRO A 558 16.09 -18.22 6.91
C PRO A 558 15.21 -18.25 5.65
N GLU A 559 15.70 -18.92 4.60
CA GLU A 559 14.94 -19.19 3.36
C GLU A 559 14.53 -17.93 2.56
N THR A 560 15.00 -16.75 2.95
CA THR A 560 14.88 -15.54 2.13
C THR A 560 16.14 -15.38 1.29
N GLY A 561 15.96 -15.02 0.03
CA GLY A 561 17.07 -14.58 -0.79
C GLY A 561 16.84 -14.71 -2.28
N ALA A 562 17.60 -13.94 -3.05
CA ALA A 562 17.88 -14.24 -4.44
C ALA A 562 19.34 -13.92 -4.75
N VAL A 563 19.95 -14.70 -5.63
CA VAL A 563 21.31 -14.47 -6.12
C VAL A 563 21.35 -14.35 -7.63
N ALA A 564 22.23 -13.49 -8.13
CA ALA A 564 22.47 -13.30 -9.56
C ALA A 564 23.93 -12.92 -9.84
N ALA A 565 24.40 -13.21 -11.05
CA ALA A 565 25.73 -12.81 -11.53
C ALA A 565 25.58 -11.98 -12.80
N ARG A 566 26.39 -10.93 -12.92
CA ARG A 566 26.52 -10.17 -14.17
C ARG A 566 27.90 -9.56 -14.29
N ASP A 567 28.59 -9.86 -15.38
CA ASP A 567 29.86 -9.23 -15.78
C ASP A 567 30.92 -9.20 -14.64
N GLY A 568 31.06 -10.31 -13.91
CA GLY A 568 32.00 -10.44 -12.78
C GLY A 568 31.55 -9.78 -11.47
N VAL A 569 30.36 -9.19 -11.44
CA VAL A 569 29.71 -8.69 -10.23
C VAL A 569 28.64 -9.67 -9.77
N TYR A 570 28.63 -9.95 -8.48
CA TYR A 570 27.71 -10.88 -7.86
C TYR A 570 26.72 -10.11 -6.98
N TYR A 571 25.47 -10.53 -7.02
CA TYR A 571 24.38 -9.88 -6.31
C TYR A 571 23.72 -10.91 -5.42
N ALA A 572 23.48 -10.53 -4.17
CA ALA A 572 22.62 -11.25 -3.25
C ALA A 572 21.62 -10.26 -2.68
N THR A 573 20.37 -10.67 -2.53
CA THR A 573 19.39 -9.97 -1.71
C THR A 573 18.88 -10.93 -0.66
N ALA A 574 18.54 -10.42 0.51
CA ALA A 574 17.93 -11.18 1.59
C ALA A 574 17.30 -10.23 2.60
N VAL A 575 16.54 -10.80 3.52
CA VAL A 575 15.89 -10.07 4.59
C VAL A 575 16.77 -10.11 5.84
N GLU A 576 17.21 -8.94 6.31
CA GLU A 576 18.07 -8.77 7.48
C GLU A 576 17.28 -8.22 8.68
N LYS A 577 17.50 -8.79 9.87
CA LYS A 577 16.93 -8.31 11.12
C LYS A 577 17.52 -6.94 11.41
N THR A 578 16.65 -5.97 11.60
CA THR A 578 17.03 -4.58 11.86
C THR A 578 16.38 -4.10 13.15
N THR A 579 17.06 -3.19 13.84
CA THR A 579 16.40 -2.47 14.94
C THR A 579 15.30 -1.61 14.36
N LYS A 580 14.10 -1.70 14.95
CA LYS A 580 12.97 -0.86 14.55
C LYS A 580 13.39 0.62 14.52
N PRO A 581 13.29 1.33 13.38
CA PRO A 581 13.62 2.75 13.34
C PRO A 581 12.60 3.54 14.19
N GLY A 582 13.10 4.32 15.17
CA GLY A 582 12.31 5.28 15.97
C GLY A 582 11.93 4.84 17.40
N PHE A 583 11.24 5.72 18.14
CA PHE A 583 10.69 5.44 19.48
C PHE A 583 9.32 4.78 19.36
N HIS A 584 9.14 3.60 19.98
CA HIS A 584 7.90 2.84 19.91
C HIS A 584 7.48 2.37 21.31
N VAL A 585 6.20 2.56 21.63
CA VAL A 585 5.57 1.97 22.81
C VAL A 585 4.67 0.84 22.33
N THR A 586 5.08 -0.40 22.57
CA THR A 586 4.28 -1.58 22.24
C THR A 586 3.16 -1.71 23.28
N ILE A 587 1.95 -1.25 22.95
CA ILE A 587 0.78 -1.46 23.79
C ILE A 587 0.11 -2.75 23.35
N GLY A 588 0.40 -3.85 24.06
CA GLY A 588 -0.28 -5.14 23.95
C GLY A 588 -0.33 -5.71 22.53
N GLY A 589 0.79 -6.30 22.05
CA GLY A 589 0.71 -7.20 20.92
C GLY A 589 -0.24 -8.33 21.27
N SER A 590 -1.36 -8.47 20.55
CA SER A 590 -2.24 -9.62 20.72
C SER A 590 -1.41 -10.86 20.40
N SER A 591 -1.09 -11.63 21.44
CA SER A 591 -0.68 -13.03 21.35
C SER A 591 -1.85 -13.84 20.80
N SER A 592 -2.28 -13.55 19.57
CA SER A 592 -3.15 -14.42 18.81
C SER A 592 -2.27 -15.40 18.05
N ASP A 593 -1.45 -16.14 18.79
CA ASP A 593 -0.98 -17.43 18.31
C ASP A 593 -0.98 -18.43 19.47
N SER A 594 -2.10 -19.15 19.52
CA SER A 594 -2.33 -20.45 20.14
C SER A 594 -2.22 -20.60 21.67
N GLY A 595 -3.32 -21.04 22.28
CA GLY A 595 -3.37 -21.63 23.62
C GLY A 595 -2.71 -23.01 23.67
N VAL A 596 -1.45 -23.11 23.25
CA VAL A 596 -0.59 -24.27 23.52
C VAL A 596 0.34 -23.84 24.66
N GLU A 597 -0.15 -24.02 25.88
CA GLU A 597 0.62 -23.85 27.11
C GLU A 597 1.72 -24.92 27.16
N GLY A 598 2.93 -24.61 26.71
CA GLY A 598 4.00 -25.60 26.81
C GLY A 598 5.27 -25.29 26.06
N GLU A 599 5.88 -24.14 26.34
CA GLU A 599 7.33 -23.92 26.43
C GLU A 599 7.56 -22.41 26.51
N SER A 600 8.54 -22.01 27.30
CA SER A 600 8.86 -20.61 27.64
C SER A 600 9.13 -19.77 26.40
N SER A 601 8.06 -19.20 25.83
CA SER A 601 8.11 -18.13 24.84
C SER A 601 8.69 -16.90 25.51
N GLU A 602 10.00 -16.71 25.36
CA GLU A 602 10.58 -15.36 25.37
C GLU A 602 9.71 -14.52 24.44
N SER A 603 8.99 -13.58 25.05
CA SER A 603 8.20 -12.53 24.41
C SER A 603 8.87 -12.08 23.11
N SER A 604 8.41 -12.61 21.98
CA SER A 604 8.88 -12.23 20.67
C SER A 604 8.43 -10.79 20.41
N THR A 605 9.29 -9.84 20.76
CA THR A 605 9.23 -8.52 20.17
C THR A 605 9.13 -8.76 18.67
N ALA A 606 8.04 -8.33 18.02
CA ALA A 606 7.87 -8.48 16.58
C ALA A 606 9.16 -8.03 15.89
N ASP A 607 9.91 -9.01 15.36
CA ASP A 607 11.22 -8.73 14.80
C ASP A 607 11.02 -7.84 13.57
N TYR A 608 11.74 -6.73 13.53
CA TYR A 608 11.72 -5.84 12.39
C TYR A 608 12.75 -6.31 11.39
N TRP A 609 12.33 -6.39 10.15
CA TRP A 609 13.14 -6.89 9.07
C TRP A 609 13.35 -5.80 8.03
N GLN A 610 14.43 -5.89 7.27
CA GLN A 610 14.76 -4.97 6.19
C GLN A 610 15.30 -5.77 5.00
N GLN A 611 14.80 -5.52 3.81
CA GLN A 611 15.40 -6.05 2.59
C GLN A 611 16.73 -5.34 2.35
N VAL A 612 17.77 -6.11 2.07
CA VAL A 612 19.12 -5.61 1.81
C VAL A 612 19.64 -6.23 0.53
N LEU A 613 20.24 -5.43 -0.33
CA LEU A 613 21.01 -5.89 -1.48
C LEU A 613 22.50 -5.82 -1.16
N TRP A 614 23.21 -6.90 -1.37
CA TRP A 614 24.66 -6.95 -1.41
C TRP A 614 25.14 -7.00 -2.87
N ARG A 615 26.08 -6.10 -3.20
CA ARG A 615 26.78 -6.07 -4.48
C ARG A 615 28.24 -6.40 -4.21
N CYS A 616 28.67 -7.57 -4.66
CA CYS A 616 29.99 -8.11 -4.40
C CYS A 616 30.84 -8.11 -5.67
N GLY A 617 32.04 -7.55 -5.57
CA GLY A 617 33.11 -7.80 -6.54
C GLY A 617 33.85 -9.10 -6.21
N GLU A 618 35.07 -9.25 -6.71
CA GLU A 618 35.90 -10.42 -6.44
C GLU A 618 36.29 -10.60 -4.97
N TRP A 619 36.35 -9.51 -4.19
CA TRP A 619 36.97 -9.52 -2.86
C TRP A 619 36.13 -8.85 -1.76
N HIS A 620 35.10 -8.10 -2.12
CA HIS A 620 34.34 -7.29 -1.15
C HIS A 620 32.89 -7.14 -1.58
N CYS A 621 32.01 -7.09 -0.58
CA CYS A 621 30.59 -6.83 -0.73
C CYS A 621 30.25 -5.43 -0.21
N THR A 622 29.49 -4.67 -1.00
CA THR A 622 28.85 -3.45 -0.55
C THR A 622 27.40 -3.75 -0.18
N ARG A 623 26.98 -3.29 0.99
CA ARG A 623 25.63 -3.50 1.55
C ARG A 623 24.76 -2.28 1.28
N GLN A 624 23.58 -2.49 0.72
CA GLN A 624 22.61 -1.43 0.44
C GLN A 624 21.25 -1.79 1.05
N PRO A 625 20.81 -1.11 2.12
CA PRO A 625 19.45 -1.27 2.64
C PRO A 625 18.43 -0.76 1.61
N LEU A 626 17.35 -1.51 1.38
CA LEU A 626 16.35 -1.21 0.34
C LEU A 626 15.01 -0.78 0.91
N ASP A 627 14.39 -1.61 1.74
CA ASP A 627 13.01 -1.41 2.19
C ASP A 627 12.77 -2.09 3.54
N THR A 628 11.85 -1.54 4.34
CA THR A 628 11.43 -2.14 5.61
C THR A 628 10.40 -3.25 5.41
N PHE A 629 10.45 -4.25 6.29
CA PHE A 629 9.71 -5.49 6.15
C PHE A 629 9.04 -5.91 7.47
N GLY A 630 7.74 -6.17 7.40
CA GLY A 630 6.89 -6.44 8.57
C GLY A 630 6.76 -7.92 8.95
N PHE A 631 6.99 -8.86 8.02
CA PHE A 631 6.75 -10.29 8.25
C PHE A 631 7.74 -11.17 7.49
N ALA A 632 8.62 -11.91 8.18
CA ALA A 632 9.70 -12.68 7.55
C ALA A 632 9.29 -13.93 6.75
N TYR A 633 8.03 -14.34 6.76
CA TYR A 633 7.67 -15.71 6.37
C TYR A 633 7.52 -15.93 4.86
N SER A 634 8.33 -16.87 4.35
CA SER A 634 8.15 -17.76 3.19
C SER A 634 7.71 -17.14 1.85
N GLU A 635 8.21 -15.95 1.49
CA GLU A 635 7.95 -15.40 0.17
C GLU A 635 9.14 -15.65 -0.76
N HIS A 636 8.89 -16.36 -1.86
CA HIS A 636 9.86 -16.49 -2.94
C HIS A 636 10.21 -15.10 -3.49
N GLU A 637 11.50 -14.81 -3.51
CA GLU A 637 12.03 -13.66 -4.21
C GLU A 637 12.91 -14.12 -5.37
N VAL A 638 12.86 -13.37 -6.46
CA VAL A 638 13.67 -13.61 -7.64
C VAL A 638 14.30 -12.30 -8.09
N MET A 639 15.51 -12.38 -8.63
CA MET A 639 16.30 -11.22 -9.02
C MET A 639 16.83 -11.36 -10.43
N ALA A 640 16.76 -10.28 -11.21
CA ALA A 640 17.44 -10.15 -12.48
C ALA A 640 18.29 -8.88 -12.50
N VAL A 641 19.40 -8.96 -13.24
CA VAL A 641 20.33 -7.84 -13.44
C VAL A 641 20.40 -7.55 -14.93
N SER A 642 20.17 -6.30 -15.32
CA SER A 642 20.25 -5.84 -16.70
C SER A 642 21.69 -5.73 -17.19
N ASP A 643 21.87 -5.59 -18.51
CA ASP A 643 23.19 -5.36 -19.13
C ASP A 643 23.88 -4.07 -18.63
N ASP A 644 23.10 -3.06 -18.25
CA ASP A 644 23.59 -1.82 -17.66
C ASP A 644 23.67 -1.86 -16.13
N GLY A 645 23.55 -3.03 -15.50
CA GLY A 645 23.74 -3.21 -14.05
C GLY A 645 22.62 -2.68 -13.17
N ARG A 646 21.45 -2.40 -13.73
CA ARG A 646 20.22 -2.16 -12.95
C ARG A 646 19.73 -3.50 -12.42
N VAL A 647 19.13 -3.45 -11.24
CA VAL A 647 18.70 -4.67 -10.54
C VAL A 647 17.19 -4.61 -10.34
N LEU A 648 16.48 -5.64 -10.77
CA LEU A 648 15.07 -5.84 -10.48
C LEU A 648 14.92 -7.00 -9.49
N ILE A 649 14.36 -6.71 -8.33
CA ILE A 649 13.98 -7.70 -7.32
C ILE A 649 12.46 -7.81 -7.35
N VAL A 650 11.96 -9.01 -7.60
CA VAL A 650 10.53 -9.31 -7.69
C VAL A 650 10.15 -10.20 -6.52
N ARG A 651 9.11 -9.78 -5.81
CA ARG A 651 8.52 -10.49 -4.67
C ARG A 651 7.02 -10.65 -4.87
N GLN A 652 6.40 -11.46 -4.02
CA GLN A 652 4.96 -11.68 -4.08
C GLN A 652 4.18 -10.36 -3.92
N ASP A 653 4.62 -9.53 -2.98
CA ASP A 653 3.94 -8.33 -2.53
C ASP A 653 4.44 -7.02 -3.18
N ARG A 654 5.58 -7.04 -3.87
CA ARG A 654 6.20 -5.84 -4.44
C ARG A 654 7.26 -6.15 -5.51
N MET A 655 7.58 -5.14 -6.31
CA MET A 655 8.77 -5.10 -7.17
C MET A 655 9.64 -3.91 -6.79
N LEU A 656 10.96 -4.13 -6.74
CA LEU A 656 11.97 -3.10 -6.45
C LEU A 656 12.92 -2.99 -7.64
N LEU A 657 12.92 -1.84 -8.31
CA LEU A 657 13.92 -1.50 -9.32
C LEU A 657 14.98 -0.59 -8.70
N LEU A 658 16.23 -1.03 -8.76
CA LEU A 658 17.39 -0.23 -8.36
C LEU A 658 18.10 0.29 -9.61
N THR A 659 18.12 1.60 -9.78
CA THR A 659 18.97 2.24 -10.78
C THR A 659 20.37 2.48 -10.23
N ARG A 660 21.36 2.68 -11.12
CA ARG A 660 22.75 2.97 -10.73
C ARG A 660 22.86 4.22 -9.87
#